data_AF-A0A1X3D853-F1
#
_entry.id   AF-A0A1X3D853-F1
#
_cell.length_a   1.000
_cell.length_b   1.000
_cell.length_c   1.000
_cell.angle_alpha   90.00
_cell.angle_beta   90.00
_cell.angle_gamma   90.00
#
_symmetry.space_group_name_H-M   'P 1'
#
loop_
_entity.id
_entity.type
_entity.pdbx_description
1 polymer ?
#
loop_
_entity_poly.entity_id
_entity_poly.type
_entity_poly.pdbx_seq_one_letter_code
_entity_poly.pdbx_strand_id
1 'polypeptide(L)'
;MASFGNTIGILIPQPSAPAMVSQGSANPPEPLTNAAGPVDVIEMVADVASTALSIVSPDSAVSAAVDVASTVISLASMIPGVPGPKPPTKKTVSGFSGGSGAGFDGGLVTQGKGKKAVARKKAAAGGGGRASSSKWCIPCKIAALFGRPVNAVLGIKVLPGETDFVFDSALPLIWQRSYYSDQPGNGWLGQGWSLPFSMRLERVEDGFLYIDEQGREIPLPDIDDEQDEPSSTADDEGDFDTEEADPVADPAEEDPYGLEDAYFDHEEQIYFSQVSDGLYQIASPDGGARLWFAEVDEGDGVYQLIAQLDRNHHHIRLCYGDNGLPHSVYDSNGRQFQLHFSSIRLNDSDEVFDAAAEHGVFVGKDDNLYVNRLTSVTFNSRELVRYGYDGYGDLTAVYGRDGKRLRGFAYRNHIMIEHNQPDGLVSRYEYDRYDTDGKVLNSHTNLGEEWTFDYREGYTRVTDALGREEIYGFDENYEEIYHIDAAGHRSDSERDDWGRIVLKRDELGRETRFGYDTFGNVISITAPDGSRTQIDYHDTLNLPVAVNDPAGRITEYAYDGRGNLIQITDPAGHSTGYTYNEQWLPAAITDALGKTKQLEYDSDGRLIRYTDCSGQATRFSYTEYGDLETVTDALGHTTRHHYDAAGNHIRSDYPDGSSESFEYDRINRLIAHIDGLGAKTEYELAVDGLPVKRTNALGHSFGYRYDQARRLTVLTNENGDSYRLDYDHTDNLIQETGWDGKITGYAYDAAGQLSEQTEYGLSDGPKADRP
;
A
#
# COMPACT_ATOMS: atom_id res chain seq x y z
N MET A 1 0.05 14.82 -46.72
CA MET A 1 -0.54 13.61 -47.35
C MET A 1 0.11 12.41 -46.70
N ALA A 2 -0.65 11.34 -46.40
CA ALA A 2 -0.32 10.25 -45.46
C ALA A 2 -0.06 10.79 -44.03
N SER A 3 -0.93 10.61 -43.02
CA SER A 3 -1.72 9.45 -42.57
C SER A 3 -0.87 8.36 -41.91
N PHE A 4 -0.71 8.49 -40.60
CA PHE A 4 -0.55 7.39 -39.65
C PHE A 4 -1.44 7.72 -38.45
N GLY A 5 -2.45 6.89 -38.20
CA GLY A 5 -3.27 6.94 -37.00
C GLY A 5 -2.90 5.75 -36.13
N ASN A 6 -2.55 5.99 -34.87
CA ASN A 6 -2.22 4.93 -33.94
C ASN A 6 -3.50 4.27 -33.43
N THR A 7 -3.87 3.18 -34.08
CA THR A 7 -4.92 2.26 -33.64
C THR A 7 -4.31 1.30 -32.62
N ILE A 8 -4.64 1.46 -31.33
CA ILE A 8 -4.35 0.44 -30.32
C ILE A 8 -5.34 -0.70 -30.52
N GLY A 9 -4.87 -1.77 -31.17
CA GLY A 9 -5.65 -2.99 -31.40
C GLY A 9 -5.56 -3.94 -30.20
N ILE A 10 -6.71 -4.39 -29.71
CA ILE A 10 -6.80 -5.46 -28.71
C ILE A 10 -6.52 -6.79 -29.42
N LEU A 11 -5.44 -7.48 -29.02
CA LEU A 11 -5.15 -8.83 -29.50
C LEU A 11 -5.95 -9.86 -28.70
N ILE A 12 -7.05 -10.33 -29.29
CA ILE A 12 -7.83 -11.46 -28.79
C ILE A 12 -7.16 -12.76 -29.29
N PRO A 13 -6.76 -13.71 -28.42
CA PRO A 13 -6.27 -15.00 -28.87
C PRO A 13 -7.40 -15.82 -29.53
N GLN A 14 -7.16 -16.32 -30.73
CA GLN A 14 -8.10 -17.16 -31.49
C GLN A 14 -7.69 -18.65 -31.39
N PRO A 15 -8.61 -19.58 -31.12
CA PRO A 15 -8.30 -21.02 -31.10
C PRO A 15 -8.04 -21.55 -32.52
N SER A 16 -7.10 -22.48 -32.67
CA SER A 16 -6.61 -22.93 -33.99
C SER A 16 -6.85 -24.41 -34.28
N ALA A 17 -7.40 -24.71 -35.48
CA ALA A 17 -7.51 -26.04 -36.09
C ALA A 17 -7.89 -25.92 -37.60
N PRO A 18 -7.76 -26.99 -38.43
CA PRO A 18 -6.56 -27.77 -38.73
C PRO A 18 -6.18 -27.71 -40.24
N ALA A 19 -5.03 -28.30 -40.61
CA ALA A 19 -4.36 -28.08 -41.91
C ALA A 19 -4.90 -28.88 -43.14
N MET A 20 -4.58 -28.39 -44.35
CA MET A 20 -4.55 -29.17 -45.61
C MET A 20 -3.41 -28.72 -46.57
N VAL A 21 -3.08 -29.56 -47.55
CA VAL A 21 -1.77 -29.66 -48.23
C VAL A 21 -1.82 -29.47 -49.77
N SER A 22 -0.83 -28.80 -50.37
CA SER A 22 -0.34 -28.99 -51.77
C SER A 22 0.92 -28.13 -52.03
N GLN A 23 2.14 -28.68 -52.14
CA GLN A 23 2.83 -29.11 -53.39
C GLN A 23 2.92 -28.00 -54.48
N GLY A 24 4.10 -27.57 -54.99
CA GLY A 24 5.50 -27.91 -54.66
C GLY A 24 6.52 -27.41 -55.73
N SER A 25 7.82 -27.73 -55.56
CA SER A 25 8.95 -27.60 -56.55
C SER A 25 9.43 -26.17 -56.88
N ALA A 26 10.72 -25.77 -56.87
CA ALA A 26 12.04 -26.32 -56.47
C ALA A 26 13.06 -25.11 -56.42
N ASN A 27 14.37 -25.16 -56.14
CA ASN A 27 15.44 -26.18 -55.98
C ASN A 27 16.56 -25.61 -55.02
N PRO A 28 17.73 -26.27 -54.77
CA PRO A 28 18.54 -26.06 -53.53
C PRO A 28 19.98 -25.48 -53.77
N PRO A 29 20.90 -25.36 -52.76
CA PRO A 29 20.83 -25.85 -51.37
C PRO A 29 21.29 -24.90 -50.23
N GLU A 30 20.61 -24.98 -49.09
CA GLU A 30 21.12 -24.55 -47.77
C GLU A 30 20.79 -25.64 -46.70
N PRO A 31 21.62 -25.83 -45.66
CA PRO A 31 21.54 -27.01 -44.81
C PRO A 31 20.53 -26.89 -43.64
N LEU A 32 19.42 -27.61 -43.79
CA LEU A 32 18.69 -28.35 -42.74
C LEU A 32 18.30 -27.60 -41.46
N THR A 33 17.08 -27.04 -41.49
CA THR A 33 16.20 -27.06 -40.31
C THR A 33 15.56 -28.44 -40.15
N ASN A 34 15.41 -28.93 -38.91
CA ASN A 34 14.74 -30.18 -38.58
C ASN A 34 13.60 -29.94 -37.59
N ALA A 35 12.44 -30.54 -37.88
CA ALA A 35 11.21 -30.33 -37.13
C ALA A 35 11.15 -31.20 -35.86
N ALA A 36 11.10 -30.57 -34.69
CA ALA A 36 10.66 -31.18 -33.42
C ALA A 36 10.40 -30.10 -32.33
N GLY A 37 9.21 -29.47 -32.36
CA GLY A 37 8.69 -28.60 -31.30
C GLY A 37 9.41 -27.26 -31.06
N PRO A 38 8.77 -26.28 -30.41
CA PRO A 38 9.50 -25.28 -29.65
C PRO A 38 10.10 -25.96 -28.41
N VAL A 39 11.40 -25.80 -28.24
CA VAL A 39 12.05 -25.98 -26.94
C VAL A 39 12.09 -24.58 -26.33
N ASP A 40 11.25 -24.34 -25.32
CA ASP A 40 11.15 -23.03 -24.66
C ASP A 40 12.41 -22.74 -23.85
N VAL A 41 13.38 -22.13 -24.54
CA VAL A 41 14.62 -21.58 -24.01
C VAL A 41 14.69 -20.16 -24.53
N ILE A 42 14.85 -19.20 -23.60
CA ILE A 42 14.73 -17.73 -23.78
C ILE A 42 13.29 -17.17 -23.63
N GLU A 43 12.52 -17.65 -22.65
CA GLU A 43 11.59 -16.80 -21.87
C GLU A 43 11.68 -17.20 -20.38
N MET A 44 12.56 -16.49 -19.63
CA MET A 44 12.60 -16.34 -18.15
C MET A 44 13.92 -15.75 -17.63
N VAL A 45 14.85 -15.34 -18.50
CA VAL A 45 15.95 -14.44 -18.08
C VAL A 45 15.43 -13.02 -17.88
N ALA A 46 14.42 -12.59 -18.66
CA ALA A 46 13.74 -11.31 -18.47
C ALA A 46 13.07 -11.20 -17.09
N ASP A 47 12.18 -12.11 -16.69
CA ASP A 47 11.40 -11.95 -15.44
C ASP A 47 12.19 -12.10 -14.11
N VAL A 48 13.47 -12.49 -14.17
CA VAL A 48 14.35 -12.55 -12.98
C VAL A 48 15.47 -11.51 -13.04
N ALA A 49 15.81 -10.98 -14.22
CA ALA A 49 16.76 -9.87 -14.37
C ALA A 49 16.06 -8.50 -14.50
N SER A 50 14.84 -8.40 -15.02
CA SER A 50 14.08 -7.13 -15.13
C SER A 50 13.49 -6.65 -13.80
N THR A 51 13.49 -7.47 -12.75
CA THR A 51 13.36 -7.00 -11.36
C THR A 51 14.66 -6.40 -10.79
N ALA A 52 15.77 -6.39 -11.56
CA ALA A 52 17.05 -5.79 -11.21
C ALA A 52 17.65 -4.88 -12.32
N LEU A 53 17.02 -4.77 -13.50
CA LEU A 53 17.51 -4.00 -14.64
C LEU A 53 16.36 -3.41 -15.49
N SER A 54 15.72 -2.36 -14.96
CA SER A 54 15.20 -1.24 -15.78
C SER A 54 15.00 0.05 -14.98
N ILE A 55 16.02 0.45 -14.20
CA ILE A 55 16.10 1.80 -13.63
C ILE A 55 17.25 2.54 -14.35
N VAL A 56 16.85 3.51 -15.19
CA VAL A 56 17.65 4.63 -15.75
C VAL A 56 18.85 4.29 -16.64
N SER A 57 18.76 4.71 -17.93
CA SER A 57 19.74 5.56 -18.65
C SER A 57 19.58 5.45 -20.19
N PRO A 58 19.91 6.49 -20.98
CA PRO A 58 19.66 7.92 -20.74
C PRO A 58 19.11 8.67 -21.98
N ASP A 59 18.35 9.75 -21.80
CA ASP A 59 18.65 11.02 -22.50
C ASP A 59 17.88 12.22 -21.91
N SER A 60 18.63 13.24 -21.46
CA SER A 60 18.18 14.54 -20.92
C SER A 60 17.36 14.54 -19.62
N ALA A 61 17.65 15.51 -18.75
CA ALA A 61 17.17 15.64 -17.37
C ALA A 61 15.68 16.08 -17.20
N VAL A 62 14.84 15.83 -18.21
CA VAL A 62 13.46 16.34 -18.28
C VAL A 62 12.42 15.29 -17.81
N SER A 63 12.76 14.00 -17.76
CA SER A 63 11.80 12.94 -17.43
C SER A 63 11.44 12.84 -15.94
N ALA A 64 12.39 13.09 -15.03
CA ALA A 64 12.18 12.93 -13.58
C ALA A 64 11.08 13.86 -13.02
N ALA A 65 10.82 15.00 -13.65
CA ALA A 65 9.71 15.89 -13.31
C ALA A 65 8.38 15.47 -13.96
N VAL A 66 8.43 14.77 -15.10
CA VAL A 66 7.26 14.34 -15.88
C VAL A 66 6.68 13.01 -15.38
N ASP A 67 7.50 12.12 -14.81
CA ASP A 67 7.01 10.90 -14.14
C ASP A 67 6.26 11.22 -12.84
N VAL A 68 6.65 12.26 -12.10
CA VAL A 68 5.89 12.72 -10.92
C VAL A 68 4.53 13.27 -11.32
N ALA A 69 4.41 13.94 -12.47
CA ALA A 69 3.11 14.37 -13.02
C ALA A 69 2.29 13.18 -13.57
N SER A 70 2.93 12.23 -14.27
CA SER A 70 2.25 11.11 -14.94
C SER A 70 1.83 9.98 -13.99
N THR A 71 2.46 9.89 -12.80
CA THR A 71 2.08 8.91 -11.77
C THR A 71 0.90 9.37 -10.91
N VAL A 72 0.59 10.67 -10.90
CA VAL A 72 -0.60 11.19 -10.19
C VAL A 72 -1.89 10.79 -10.90
N ILE A 73 -1.90 10.67 -12.24
CA ILE A 73 -3.05 10.16 -13.02
C ILE A 73 -2.58 9.15 -14.09
N SER A 74 -2.28 7.92 -13.64
CA SER A 74 -2.08 6.77 -14.53
C SER A 74 -3.36 5.93 -14.63
N LEU A 75 -4.13 6.16 -15.70
CA LEU A 75 -5.37 5.45 -16.08
C LEU A 75 -5.22 3.95 -16.44
N ALA A 76 -4.06 3.36 -16.16
CA ALA A 76 -3.77 1.94 -16.43
C ALA A 76 -4.47 0.97 -15.46
N SER A 77 -5.01 1.46 -14.33
CA SER A 77 -5.60 0.65 -13.25
C SER A 77 -7.10 0.32 -13.43
N MET A 78 -7.70 0.58 -14.59
CA MET A 78 -9.12 0.27 -14.89
C MET A 78 -9.33 -0.82 -15.96
N ILE A 79 -8.42 -1.80 -16.07
CA ILE A 79 -8.62 -3.00 -16.89
C ILE A 79 -8.30 -4.27 -16.08
N PRO A 80 -9.30 -4.93 -15.45
CA PRO A 80 -9.15 -6.26 -14.89
C PRO A 80 -9.10 -7.30 -16.03
N GLY A 81 -8.10 -8.19 -16.06
CA GLY A 81 -7.99 -9.14 -17.17
C GLY A 81 -6.86 -10.18 -17.18
N VAL A 82 -6.07 -10.33 -16.12
CA VAL A 82 -5.04 -11.39 -16.02
C VAL A 82 -5.14 -12.07 -14.64
N PRO A 83 -5.22 -13.42 -14.57
CA PRO A 83 -5.16 -14.14 -13.30
C PRO A 83 -3.71 -14.19 -12.78
N GLY A 84 -3.33 -13.16 -12.03
CA GLY A 84 -2.09 -13.08 -11.26
C GLY A 84 -2.38 -12.86 -9.77
N PRO A 85 -1.34 -12.78 -8.89
CA PRO A 85 -1.53 -12.39 -7.50
C PRO A 85 -2.22 -11.01 -7.41
N LYS A 86 -3.01 -10.83 -6.34
CA LYS A 86 -3.94 -9.69 -6.15
C LYS A 86 -3.35 -8.35 -6.62
N PRO A 87 -4.10 -7.54 -7.39
CA PRO A 87 -3.58 -6.30 -7.94
C PRO A 87 -3.16 -5.33 -6.81
N PRO A 88 -2.12 -4.50 -7.03
CA PRO A 88 -1.79 -3.42 -6.11
C PRO A 88 -3.00 -2.47 -6.00
N THR A 89 -3.33 -2.11 -4.78
CA THR A 89 -4.49 -1.28 -4.42
C THR A 89 -4.39 0.13 -5.01
N LYS A 90 -5.54 0.81 -5.17
CA LYS A 90 -5.59 2.24 -5.49
C LYS A 90 -4.69 2.99 -4.49
N LYS A 91 -3.78 3.84 -4.99
CA LYS A 91 -3.04 4.78 -4.14
C LYS A 91 -4.01 5.82 -3.61
N THR A 92 -4.42 5.67 -2.36
CA THR A 92 -5.19 6.66 -1.59
C THR A 92 -4.23 7.41 -0.67
N VAL A 93 -4.58 8.65 -0.31
CA VAL A 93 -3.75 9.53 0.54
C VAL A 93 -3.50 8.88 1.91
N SER A 94 -2.28 9.06 2.44
CA SER A 94 -1.90 8.64 3.80
C SER A 94 -2.85 9.23 4.85
N GLY A 95 -3.37 8.39 5.74
CA GLY A 95 -4.42 8.74 6.71
C GLY A 95 -5.81 8.19 6.37
N PHE A 96 -6.08 7.79 5.12
CA PHE A 96 -7.42 7.36 4.69
C PHE A 96 -7.52 5.98 4.02
N SER A 97 -6.39 5.28 3.85
CA SER A 97 -6.40 3.83 3.64
C SER A 97 -5.24 3.20 4.40
N GLY A 98 -5.53 2.23 5.26
CA GLY A 98 -4.45 1.40 5.80
C GLY A 98 -3.76 0.64 4.65
N GLY A 99 -2.47 0.35 4.82
CA GLY A 99 -1.83 -0.77 4.12
C GLY A 99 -0.90 -0.40 2.98
N SER A 100 0.34 -0.07 3.36
CA SER A 100 1.56 -0.43 2.63
C SER A 100 1.73 0.11 1.21
N GLY A 101 2.40 1.26 1.11
CA GLY A 101 2.93 1.78 -0.15
C GLY A 101 3.98 2.87 0.06
N ALA A 102 5.22 2.50 0.33
CA ALA A 102 6.34 3.44 0.29
C ALA A 102 6.51 4.01 -1.14
N GLY A 103 6.82 5.30 -1.25
CA GLY A 103 7.07 5.99 -2.53
C GLY A 103 5.84 6.70 -3.12
N PHE A 104 5.62 7.96 -2.72
CA PHE A 104 6.21 9.14 -3.39
C PHE A 104 6.39 10.26 -2.36
N ASP A 105 7.36 11.17 -2.58
CA ASP A 105 7.64 12.33 -1.71
C ASP A 105 6.61 13.48 -1.84
N GLY A 106 5.35 13.15 -2.10
CA GLY A 106 4.24 14.11 -2.09
C GLY A 106 3.59 14.15 -0.72
N GLY A 107 4.02 15.07 0.15
CA GLY A 107 3.31 15.36 1.40
C GLY A 107 3.54 14.37 2.55
N LEU A 108 4.73 13.79 2.68
CA LEU A 108 5.10 13.07 3.91
C LEU A 108 5.47 14.10 5.00
N VAL A 109 4.43 14.68 5.61
CA VAL A 109 4.57 15.67 6.67
C VAL A 109 5.00 14.95 7.95
N THR A 110 6.15 15.34 8.46
CA THR A 110 6.69 14.82 9.72
C THR A 110 7.35 16.00 10.44
N GLN A 111 6.72 16.45 11.53
CA GLN A 111 7.11 17.53 12.44
C GLN A 111 7.47 18.90 11.85
N GLY A 112 6.80 19.93 12.36
CA GLY A 112 7.17 21.32 12.17
C GLY A 112 8.21 21.81 13.17
N LYS A 113 9.05 22.78 12.75
CA LYS A 113 10.04 23.45 13.62
C LYS A 113 9.40 24.39 14.64
N GLY A 114 8.82 23.80 15.69
CA GLY A 114 8.27 24.53 16.83
C GLY A 114 9.28 25.51 17.45
N LYS A 115 8.95 26.81 17.44
CA LYS A 115 9.82 27.85 18.03
C LYS A 115 9.97 27.65 19.54
N LYS A 116 11.21 27.37 19.97
CA LYS A 116 11.57 27.15 21.39
C LYS A 116 11.11 28.31 22.29
N ALA A 117 9.98 28.11 22.98
CA ALA A 117 9.50 29.03 24.02
C ALA A 117 10.40 28.92 25.27
N VAL A 118 10.89 30.07 25.76
CA VAL A 118 11.89 30.10 26.85
C VAL A 118 11.23 29.76 28.19
N ALA A 119 11.35 28.49 28.61
CA ALA A 119 10.83 28.01 29.88
C ALA A 119 11.52 28.69 31.08
N ARG A 120 10.75 29.51 31.81
CA ARG A 120 11.24 30.23 33.00
C ARG A 120 11.06 29.36 34.25
N LYS A 121 12.15 28.73 34.71
CA LYS A 121 12.21 27.88 35.92
C LYS A 121 11.39 28.42 37.11
N LYS A 122 10.49 27.59 37.64
CA LYS A 122 10.16 27.50 39.07
C LYS A 122 9.71 26.08 39.41
N ALA A 123 10.07 25.63 40.62
CA ALA A 123 9.79 24.28 41.11
C ALA A 123 8.73 24.29 42.21
N ALA A 124 7.85 23.30 42.20
CA ALA A 124 7.12 22.75 43.34
C ALA A 124 6.65 21.33 42.97
N ALA A 125 6.40 20.48 43.96
CA ALA A 125 6.12 19.05 43.76
C ALA A 125 4.65 18.68 44.04
N GLY A 126 4.20 17.58 43.43
CA GLY A 126 3.01 16.82 43.84
C GLY A 126 1.74 17.13 43.04
N GLY A 127 1.30 16.15 42.25
CA GLY A 127 0.07 16.19 41.44
C GLY A 127 0.31 15.64 40.04
N GLY A 128 -0.16 14.42 39.77
CA GLY A 128 -0.03 13.76 38.47
C GLY A 128 -1.09 14.24 37.47
N GLY A 129 -1.06 15.53 37.13
CA GLY A 129 -1.79 16.04 35.97
C GLY A 129 -0.93 15.88 34.71
N ARG A 130 -1.50 15.34 33.62
CA ARG A 130 -0.92 15.46 32.27
C ARG A 130 -0.92 16.94 31.91
N ALA A 131 0.21 17.63 32.12
CA ALA A 131 0.32 19.04 31.78
C ALA A 131 0.39 19.18 30.26
N SER A 132 -0.64 19.79 29.66
CA SER A 132 -0.67 20.26 28.28
C SER A 132 0.63 21.01 27.95
N SER A 133 1.48 20.40 27.10
CA SER A 133 2.81 20.96 26.78
C SER A 133 3.21 20.67 25.35
N SER A 134 3.23 21.74 24.55
CA SER A 134 3.71 21.86 23.15
C SER A 134 3.13 20.86 22.14
N LYS A 135 2.38 21.39 21.16
CA LYS A 135 2.03 20.67 19.92
C LYS A 135 3.28 20.00 19.33
N TRP A 136 3.26 18.67 19.31
CA TRP A 136 4.25 17.81 18.67
C TRP A 136 3.48 16.88 17.73
N CYS A 137 3.67 17.04 16.42
CA CYS A 137 3.34 15.99 15.45
C CYS A 137 4.22 14.77 15.76
N ILE A 138 3.75 13.55 15.52
CA ILE A 138 4.53 12.33 15.79
C ILE A 138 5.08 11.81 14.45
N PRO A 139 6.41 11.61 14.30
CA PRO A 139 7.00 11.17 13.05
C PRO A 139 6.40 9.83 12.60
N CYS A 140 6.17 9.70 11.28
CA CYS A 140 5.56 8.51 10.70
C CYS A 140 6.38 7.25 11.05
N LYS A 141 5.75 6.29 11.72
CA LYS A 141 6.43 5.09 12.26
C LYS A 141 6.97 4.17 11.17
N ILE A 142 6.46 4.32 9.93
CA ILE A 142 6.82 3.57 8.73
C ILE A 142 7.99 4.24 7.95
N ALA A 143 8.41 5.46 8.32
CA ALA A 143 9.63 6.06 7.78
C ALA A 143 10.88 5.27 8.24
N ALA A 144 11.96 5.32 7.46
CA ALA A 144 13.25 4.68 7.77
C ALA A 144 13.17 3.19 8.18
N LEU A 145 12.28 2.40 7.54
CA LEU A 145 12.21 0.95 7.79
C LEU A 145 13.41 0.21 7.20
N PHE A 146 14.15 -0.47 8.07
CA PHE A 146 15.28 -1.33 7.72
C PHE A 146 15.23 -2.67 8.46
N GLY A 147 16.13 -3.60 8.11
CA GLY A 147 16.33 -4.84 8.87
C GLY A 147 15.12 -5.76 9.11
N ARG A 148 14.14 -5.71 8.21
CA ARG A 148 12.92 -6.55 8.15
C ARG A 148 12.16 -6.74 9.50
N PRO A 149 11.07 -5.98 9.69
CA PRO A 149 11.08 -4.51 9.63
C PRO A 149 11.26 -3.84 10.99
N VAL A 150 12.26 -2.95 11.11
CA VAL A 150 12.60 -2.13 12.28
C VAL A 150 12.77 -0.70 11.79
N ASN A 151 12.20 0.29 12.47
CA ASN A 151 12.45 1.70 12.16
C ASN A 151 13.85 2.10 12.67
N ALA A 152 14.76 2.50 11.79
CA ALA A 152 16.15 2.78 12.15
C ALA A 152 16.31 4.05 13.03
N VAL A 153 15.38 5.00 12.94
CA VAL A 153 15.41 6.27 13.69
C VAL A 153 14.82 6.09 15.09
N LEU A 154 13.57 5.62 15.16
CA LEU A 154 12.85 5.42 16.43
C LEU A 154 13.39 4.20 17.18
N GLY A 155 13.84 3.17 16.45
CA GLY A 155 14.30 1.89 16.98
C GLY A 155 13.19 0.86 17.21
N ILE A 156 11.96 1.18 16.82
CA ILE A 156 10.77 0.38 17.10
C ILE A 156 10.63 -0.77 16.09
N LYS A 157 10.04 -1.87 16.54
CA LYS A 157 9.65 -2.99 15.70
C LYS A 157 8.31 -2.67 15.02
N VAL A 158 8.26 -2.79 13.69
CA VAL A 158 7.07 -2.50 12.88
C VAL A 158 6.65 -3.70 12.04
N LEU A 159 5.35 -3.95 11.89
CA LEU A 159 4.76 -4.80 10.84
C LEU A 159 3.57 -4.04 10.25
N PRO A 160 3.73 -3.30 9.14
CA PRO A 160 2.66 -2.46 8.61
C PRO A 160 1.76 -3.26 7.64
N GLY A 161 0.45 -3.05 7.71
CA GLY A 161 -0.49 -3.47 6.65
C GLY A 161 -0.61 -4.97 6.42
N GLU A 162 -0.53 -5.78 7.48
CA GLU A 162 -0.73 -7.24 7.43
C GLU A 162 -2.20 -7.54 7.09
N THR A 163 -2.49 -7.72 5.80
CA THR A 163 -3.85 -7.95 5.28
C THR A 163 -4.32 -9.36 5.59
N ASP A 164 -5.42 -9.50 6.34
CA ASP A 164 -6.04 -10.80 6.60
C ASP A 164 -7.10 -11.14 5.52
N PHE A 165 -7.94 -10.17 5.13
CA PHE A 165 -8.91 -10.32 4.04
C PHE A 165 -9.30 -8.97 3.41
N VAL A 166 -9.87 -9.03 2.20
CA VAL A 166 -10.38 -7.86 1.45
C VAL A 166 -11.73 -8.22 0.83
N PHE A 167 -12.67 -7.29 0.81
CA PHE A 167 -13.89 -7.37 0.01
C PHE A 167 -13.98 -6.15 -0.91
N ASP A 168 -14.10 -6.41 -2.21
CA ASP A 168 -14.25 -5.35 -3.22
C ASP A 168 -15.61 -4.66 -3.10
N SER A 169 -15.57 -3.34 -3.16
CA SER A 169 -16.71 -2.42 -3.24
C SER A 169 -16.23 -1.04 -3.74
N ALA A 170 -17.15 -0.10 -3.99
CA ALA A 170 -16.80 1.25 -4.43
C ALA A 170 -15.77 1.94 -3.49
N LEU A 171 -16.06 1.88 -2.19
CA LEU A 171 -15.08 1.97 -1.10
C LEU A 171 -14.78 0.54 -0.59
N PRO A 172 -13.60 -0.05 -0.85
CA PRO A 172 -13.29 -1.44 -0.48
C PRO A 172 -13.13 -1.64 1.04
N LEU A 173 -13.61 -2.77 1.55
CA LEU A 173 -13.31 -3.18 2.93
C LEU A 173 -11.97 -3.93 2.96
N ILE A 174 -10.92 -3.26 3.44
CA ILE A 174 -9.58 -3.85 3.61
C ILE A 174 -9.35 -4.17 5.08
N TRP A 175 -9.50 -5.45 5.45
CA TRP A 175 -9.24 -5.90 6.82
C TRP A 175 -7.79 -6.32 7.00
N GLN A 176 -7.08 -5.51 7.76
CA GLN A 176 -5.63 -5.54 7.88
C GLN A 176 -5.20 -5.07 9.26
N ARG A 177 -3.97 -5.38 9.62
CA ARG A 177 -3.46 -5.20 10.98
C ARG A 177 -2.06 -4.60 10.91
N SER A 178 -1.74 -3.68 11.81
CA SER A 178 -0.37 -3.18 11.94
C SER A 178 0.16 -3.43 13.34
N TYR A 179 1.45 -3.73 13.47
CA TYR A 179 2.14 -3.82 14.76
C TYR A 179 3.18 -2.72 14.90
N TYR A 180 3.21 -2.06 16.05
CA TYR A 180 4.23 -1.10 16.46
C TYR A 180 4.62 -1.39 17.91
N SER A 181 5.88 -1.70 18.21
CA SER A 181 6.30 -2.06 19.57
C SER A 181 6.16 -0.92 20.59
N ASP A 182 6.10 0.33 20.12
CA ASP A 182 5.96 1.52 20.95
C ASP A 182 4.51 1.94 21.21
N GLN A 183 3.54 1.34 20.52
CA GLN A 183 2.15 1.74 20.66
C GLN A 183 1.61 1.26 22.03
N PRO A 184 1.25 2.19 22.93
CA PRO A 184 0.67 1.83 24.21
C PRO A 184 -0.77 1.35 24.04
N GLY A 185 -1.25 0.60 25.03
CA GLY A 185 -2.63 0.16 25.10
C GLY A 185 -2.89 -1.18 24.41
N ASN A 186 -3.86 -1.88 24.99
CA ASN A 186 -4.19 -3.25 24.63
C ASN A 186 -5.39 -3.23 23.67
N GLY A 187 -5.12 -2.99 22.38
CA GLY A 187 -6.14 -2.87 21.32
C GLY A 187 -7.00 -4.12 21.14
N TRP A 188 -7.88 -4.15 20.12
CA TRP A 188 -8.78 -5.32 19.90
C TRP A 188 -8.02 -6.64 19.73
N LEU A 189 -6.72 -6.58 19.40
CA LEU A 189 -5.81 -7.70 19.19
C LEU A 189 -4.62 -7.73 20.17
N GLY A 190 -4.65 -6.95 21.24
CA GLY A 190 -3.57 -6.87 22.22
C GLY A 190 -2.54 -5.76 21.94
N GLN A 191 -1.49 -5.71 22.76
CA GLN A 191 -0.55 -4.59 22.78
C GLN A 191 0.21 -4.46 21.46
N GLY A 192 0.46 -3.21 21.06
CA GLY A 192 1.16 -2.87 19.84
C GLY A 192 0.37 -3.13 18.56
N TRP A 193 -0.77 -3.82 18.60
CA TRP A 193 -1.60 -4.10 17.42
C TRP A 193 -2.68 -3.03 17.21
N SER A 194 -2.69 -2.44 16.02
CA SER A 194 -3.78 -1.61 15.51
C SER A 194 -4.56 -2.28 14.39
N LEU A 195 -5.78 -1.80 14.19
CA LEU A 195 -6.61 -2.02 13.01
C LEU A 195 -6.98 -0.64 12.43
N PRO A 196 -7.26 -0.50 11.12
CA PRO A 196 -7.80 0.74 10.56
C PRO A 196 -9.09 1.22 11.23
N PHE A 197 -9.75 0.34 11.97
CA PHE A 197 -11.01 0.62 12.66
C PHE A 197 -10.87 0.92 14.16
N SER A 198 -9.64 0.88 14.71
CA SER A 198 -9.37 1.22 16.12
C SER A 198 -9.01 2.70 16.33
N MET A 199 -9.19 3.53 15.30
CA MET A 199 -9.06 4.99 15.38
C MET A 199 -10.16 5.57 16.26
N ARG A 200 -9.85 6.61 17.03
CA ARG A 200 -10.80 7.27 17.97
C ARG A 200 -10.35 8.68 18.33
N LEU A 201 -11.26 9.48 18.87
CA LEU A 201 -10.93 10.70 19.62
C LEU A 201 -11.11 10.43 21.12
N GLU A 202 -10.24 11.00 21.95
CA GLU A 202 -10.39 11.03 23.41
C GLU A 202 -10.53 12.50 23.85
N ARG A 203 -11.57 12.84 24.62
CA ARG A 203 -11.78 14.21 25.14
C ARG A 203 -10.74 14.52 26.21
N VAL A 204 -10.12 15.70 26.11
CA VAL A 204 -9.13 16.22 27.06
C VAL A 204 -9.51 17.63 27.52
N GLU A 205 -8.78 18.19 28.51
CA GLU A 205 -9.10 19.49 29.12
C GLU A 205 -9.10 20.67 28.12
N ASP A 206 -8.26 20.59 27.08
CA ASP A 206 -8.07 21.63 26.06
C ASP A 206 -8.64 21.27 24.66
N GLY A 207 -9.50 20.24 24.55
CA GLY A 207 -10.05 19.77 23.28
C GLY A 207 -10.06 18.25 23.12
N PHE A 208 -9.45 17.74 22.04
CA PHE A 208 -9.44 16.30 21.70
C PHE A 208 -8.03 15.76 21.47
N LEU A 209 -7.87 14.45 21.66
CA LEU A 209 -6.72 13.67 21.25
C LEU A 209 -7.15 12.65 20.20
N TYR A 210 -6.76 12.85 18.95
CA TYR A 210 -6.98 11.88 17.89
C TYR A 210 -5.94 10.77 17.97
N ILE A 211 -6.40 9.53 18.07
CA ILE A 211 -5.57 8.33 18.04
C ILE A 211 -5.72 7.69 16.66
N ASP A 212 -4.67 7.79 15.84
CA ASP A 212 -4.69 7.34 14.45
C ASP A 212 -4.47 5.82 14.27
N GLU A 213 -4.37 5.35 13.03
CA GLU A 213 -4.16 3.93 12.70
C GLU A 213 -2.78 3.38 13.11
N GLN A 214 -1.85 4.24 13.51
CA GLN A 214 -0.50 3.91 14.00
C GLN A 214 -0.39 4.08 15.53
N GLY A 215 -1.49 4.46 16.19
CA GLY A 215 -1.52 4.81 17.61
C GLY A 215 -0.72 6.07 17.92
N ARG A 216 -0.59 7.01 16.98
CA ARG A 216 -0.05 8.35 17.24
C ARG A 216 -1.13 9.17 17.97
N GLU A 217 -0.72 9.91 18.99
CA GLU A 217 -1.56 10.84 19.74
C GLU A 217 -1.46 12.25 19.12
N ILE A 218 -2.49 12.68 18.39
CA ILE A 218 -2.55 13.96 17.66
C ILE A 218 -3.47 14.94 18.40
N PRO A 219 -2.96 16.06 18.96
CA PRO A 219 -3.79 17.01 19.70
C PRO A 219 -4.61 17.92 18.76
N LEU A 220 -5.93 17.87 18.91
CA LEU A 220 -6.90 18.66 18.15
C LEU A 220 -7.60 19.68 19.09
N PRO A 221 -7.99 20.86 18.58
CA PRO A 221 -8.65 21.87 19.41
C PRO A 221 -10.05 21.43 19.85
N ASP A 222 -10.60 22.11 20.85
CA ASP A 222 -12.05 22.09 21.05
C ASP A 222 -12.75 22.92 19.96
N ILE A 223 -13.96 22.52 19.60
CA ILE A 223 -14.80 23.20 18.60
C ILE A 223 -16.13 23.46 19.30
N ASP A 224 -16.37 24.71 19.69
CA ASP A 224 -17.57 25.13 20.43
C ASP A 224 -18.82 25.14 19.52
N ASP A 225 -19.97 24.70 20.06
CA ASP A 225 -21.27 24.65 19.36
C ASP A 225 -21.86 26.04 19.01
N GLU A 226 -21.30 27.13 19.54
CA GLU A 226 -21.88 28.48 19.45
C GLU A 226 -21.41 29.26 18.21
N GLN A 227 -21.98 28.94 17.03
CA GLN A 227 -22.07 29.95 15.97
C GLN A 227 -23.04 31.06 16.40
N ASP A 228 -22.53 32.29 16.51
CA ASP A 228 -23.34 33.51 16.68
C ASP A 228 -24.35 33.63 15.53
N GLU A 229 -25.63 33.30 15.79
CA GLU A 229 -26.76 33.52 14.89
C GLU A 229 -26.69 34.94 14.27
N PRO A 230 -26.46 35.07 12.95
CA PRO A 230 -26.35 36.38 12.31
C PRO A 230 -27.73 37.05 12.33
N SER A 231 -27.87 38.02 13.24
CA SER A 231 -29.11 38.73 13.55
C SER A 231 -29.96 39.03 12.31
N SER A 232 -31.06 38.28 12.15
CA SER A 232 -31.99 38.46 11.05
C SER A 232 -32.75 39.78 11.18
N THR A 233 -32.65 40.64 10.16
CA THR A 233 -33.54 41.81 10.01
C THR A 233 -33.97 42.00 8.57
N ALA A 234 -35.28 42.24 8.41
CA ALA A 234 -36.00 42.66 7.21
C ALA A 234 -36.34 41.57 6.18
N ASP A 235 -37.51 40.96 6.38
CA ASP A 235 -38.69 41.13 5.50
C ASP A 235 -38.44 41.41 3.99
N ASP A 236 -38.87 40.48 3.13
CA ASP A 236 -39.78 40.83 2.03
C ASP A 236 -40.67 39.63 1.64
N GLU A 237 -41.94 39.86 1.32
CA GLU A 237 -42.86 38.82 0.81
C GLU A 237 -42.93 38.87 -0.72
N GLY A 238 -42.82 37.72 -1.38
CA GLY A 238 -42.93 37.60 -2.85
C GLY A 238 -43.58 36.28 -3.26
N ASP A 239 -44.64 36.37 -4.06
CA ASP A 239 -45.54 35.27 -4.41
C ASP A 239 -45.15 34.55 -5.72
N PHE A 240 -45.60 33.29 -5.82
CA PHE A 240 -46.10 32.61 -7.02
C PHE A 240 -45.26 31.58 -7.83
N ASP A 241 -45.98 30.48 -8.07
CA ASP A 241 -45.93 29.45 -9.13
C ASP A 241 -44.91 28.29 -9.16
N THR A 242 -45.52 27.10 -9.33
CA THR A 242 -44.92 25.80 -9.61
C THR A 242 -44.88 25.52 -11.12
N GLU A 243 -43.71 25.16 -11.66
CA GLU A 243 -43.60 24.34 -12.88
C GLU A 243 -42.60 23.19 -12.65
N GLU A 244 -42.84 22.05 -13.31
CA GLU A 244 -41.93 20.90 -13.27
C GLU A 244 -40.62 21.24 -14.01
N ALA A 245 -39.48 20.85 -13.44
CA ALA A 245 -38.17 20.95 -14.08
C ALA A 245 -37.57 19.55 -14.32
N ASP A 246 -37.06 19.34 -15.53
CA ASP A 246 -36.12 18.25 -15.87
C ASP A 246 -34.90 18.26 -14.92
N PRO A 247 -34.13 17.15 -14.77
CA PRO A 247 -33.02 17.09 -13.83
C PRO A 247 -31.92 18.09 -14.18
N VAL A 248 -31.97 19.25 -13.52
CA VAL A 248 -30.91 20.25 -13.47
C VAL A 248 -29.79 19.69 -12.60
N ALA A 249 -28.54 19.82 -13.07
CA ALA A 249 -27.39 19.53 -12.22
C ALA A 249 -27.43 20.47 -11.01
N ASP A 250 -27.34 19.91 -9.80
CA ASP A 250 -27.35 20.68 -8.56
C ASP A 250 -26.39 21.88 -8.69
N PRO A 251 -26.82 23.11 -8.36
CA PRO A 251 -25.86 24.19 -8.19
C PRO A 251 -24.86 23.72 -7.15
N ALA A 252 -23.56 23.82 -7.48
CA ALA A 252 -22.51 23.29 -6.61
C ALA A 252 -22.72 23.80 -5.18
N GLU A 253 -22.93 22.87 -4.24
CA GLU A 253 -22.85 23.16 -2.81
C GLU A 253 -21.50 23.85 -2.61
N GLU A 254 -21.49 25.12 -2.14
CA GLU A 254 -20.25 25.92 -2.07
C GLU A 254 -19.22 25.25 -1.15
N ASP A 255 -19.70 24.41 -0.23
CA ASP A 255 -18.97 23.42 0.54
C ASP A 255 -19.71 22.06 0.52
N PRO A 256 -19.32 21.11 -0.37
CA PRO A 256 -19.99 19.82 -0.48
C PRO A 256 -19.66 18.85 0.66
N TYR A 257 -18.79 19.24 1.61
CA TYR A 257 -18.14 18.34 2.57
C TYR A 257 -18.18 18.81 4.03
N GLY A 258 -18.65 20.03 4.32
CA GLY A 258 -18.73 20.59 5.67
C GLY A 258 -17.35 20.99 6.24
N LEU A 259 -16.53 21.64 5.42
CA LEU A 259 -15.15 22.03 5.68
C LEU A 259 -14.90 23.55 5.69
N GLU A 260 -15.85 24.42 5.33
CA GLU A 260 -15.63 25.88 5.27
C GLU A 260 -15.17 26.46 6.62
N ASP A 261 -15.83 26.05 7.72
CA ASP A 261 -15.51 26.44 9.09
C ASP A 261 -14.59 25.43 9.84
N ALA A 262 -14.05 24.43 9.15
CA ALA A 262 -13.27 23.36 9.78
C ALA A 262 -11.84 23.80 10.18
N TYR A 263 -11.35 23.31 11.32
CA TYR A 263 -9.95 23.51 11.72
C TYR A 263 -9.03 22.69 10.81
N PHE A 264 -8.15 23.36 10.06
CA PHE A 264 -7.11 22.69 9.26
C PHE A 264 -5.79 22.57 10.03
N ASP A 265 -5.39 21.34 10.34
CA ASP A 265 -4.06 21.06 10.88
C ASP A 265 -3.04 20.98 9.75
N HIS A 266 -2.03 21.85 9.78
CA HIS A 266 -1.05 21.97 8.70
C HIS A 266 0.07 20.93 8.82
N GLU A 267 0.29 20.41 10.04
CA GLU A 267 1.30 19.41 10.36
C GLU A 267 0.83 17.97 10.09
N GLU A 268 -0.47 17.69 10.19
CA GLU A 268 -1.05 16.38 9.81
C GLU A 268 -1.81 16.41 8.47
N GLN A 269 -2.01 17.60 7.86
CA GLN A 269 -2.82 17.81 6.64
C GLN A 269 -4.22 17.19 6.73
N ILE A 270 -4.94 17.52 7.81
CA ILE A 270 -6.31 17.07 8.04
C ILE A 270 -7.20 18.24 8.45
N TYR A 271 -8.46 18.19 8.03
CA TYR A 271 -9.52 18.98 8.63
C TYR A 271 -10.11 18.27 9.83
N PHE A 272 -10.45 19.02 10.87
CA PHE A 272 -11.26 18.57 12.01
C PHE A 272 -12.47 19.50 12.16
N SER A 273 -13.67 18.93 12.21
CA SER A 273 -14.93 19.67 12.40
C SER A 273 -15.95 18.86 13.20
N GLN A 274 -16.99 19.54 13.68
CA GLN A 274 -18.17 18.91 14.25
C GLN A 274 -19.29 18.92 13.20
N VAL A 275 -19.90 17.76 12.95
CA VAL A 275 -20.97 17.58 11.94
C VAL A 275 -22.34 17.81 12.57
N SER A 276 -22.49 17.39 13.84
CA SER A 276 -23.65 17.67 14.69
C SER A 276 -23.28 17.48 16.16
N ASP A 277 -24.20 17.77 17.07
CA ASP A 277 -24.08 17.36 18.48
C ASP A 277 -23.63 15.89 18.59
N GLY A 278 -22.56 15.65 19.36
CA GLY A 278 -21.94 14.34 19.57
C GLY A 278 -21.24 13.68 18.36
N LEU A 279 -21.19 14.32 17.19
CA LEU A 279 -20.63 13.75 15.95
C LEU A 279 -19.50 14.61 15.37
N TYR A 280 -18.29 14.07 15.37
CA TYR A 280 -17.09 14.75 14.88
C TYR A 280 -16.56 14.12 13.59
N GLN A 281 -15.90 14.93 12.76
CA GLN A 281 -15.33 14.54 11.48
C GLN A 281 -13.83 14.87 11.42
N ILE A 282 -13.06 13.92 10.90
CA ILE A 282 -11.74 14.19 10.32
C ILE A 282 -11.83 13.99 8.80
N ALA A 283 -11.31 14.93 8.00
CA ALA A 283 -11.34 14.85 6.54
C ALA A 283 -9.97 15.12 5.90
N SER A 284 -9.75 14.56 4.72
CA SER A 284 -8.59 14.85 3.88
C SER A 284 -8.61 16.30 3.36
N PRO A 285 -7.48 16.86 2.88
CA PRO A 285 -7.44 18.24 2.36
C PRO A 285 -8.34 18.48 1.16
N ASP A 286 -8.65 17.45 0.36
CA ASP A 286 -9.62 17.50 -0.74
C ASP A 286 -11.06 17.19 -0.32
N GLY A 287 -11.31 17.00 0.99
CA GLY A 287 -12.54 16.52 1.61
C GLY A 287 -13.04 15.16 1.10
N GLY A 288 -12.33 14.52 0.17
CA GLY A 288 -12.78 13.36 -0.58
C GLY A 288 -12.69 12.05 0.18
N ALA A 289 -12.11 12.06 1.37
CA ALA A 289 -12.16 10.98 2.33
C ALA A 289 -12.46 11.56 3.73
N ARG A 290 -13.33 10.87 4.48
CA ARG A 290 -13.82 11.31 5.81
C ARG A 290 -13.85 10.17 6.80
N LEU A 291 -13.56 10.47 8.06
CA LEU A 291 -13.75 9.64 9.24
C LEU A 291 -14.78 10.32 10.13
N TRP A 292 -15.80 9.60 10.58
CA TRP A 292 -16.79 10.09 11.53
C TRP A 292 -16.65 9.38 12.87
N PHE A 293 -16.68 10.16 13.95
CA PHE A 293 -16.48 9.72 15.33
C PHE A 293 -17.67 10.14 16.19
N ALA A 294 -18.15 9.23 17.04
CA ALA A 294 -19.23 9.51 17.99
C ALA A 294 -18.97 8.79 19.32
N GLU A 295 -19.45 9.35 20.43
CA GLU A 295 -19.43 8.66 21.72
C GLU A 295 -20.39 7.45 21.66
N VAL A 296 -19.90 6.29 22.12
CA VAL A 296 -20.61 5.01 22.04
C VAL A 296 -21.09 4.53 23.42
N ASP A 297 -20.38 4.91 24.48
CA ASP A 297 -20.74 4.66 25.87
C ASP A 297 -20.75 6.01 26.59
N GLU A 298 -21.92 6.47 27.04
CA GLU A 298 -22.16 7.85 27.47
C GLU A 298 -21.29 8.24 28.68
N GLY A 299 -20.43 9.25 28.51
CA GLY A 299 -19.61 9.82 29.58
C GLY A 299 -18.24 9.16 29.78
N ASP A 300 -17.80 8.28 28.88
CA ASP A 300 -16.40 7.83 28.79
C ASP A 300 -15.49 8.95 28.22
N GLY A 301 -16.05 9.82 27.38
CA GLY A 301 -15.28 10.82 26.63
C GLY A 301 -14.50 10.24 25.46
N VAL A 302 -14.79 8.99 25.07
CA VAL A 302 -14.14 8.29 23.96
C VAL A 302 -15.09 8.19 22.77
N TYR A 303 -14.73 8.86 21.68
CA TYR A 303 -15.50 8.93 20.44
C TYR A 303 -14.92 7.93 19.46
N GLN A 304 -15.60 6.80 19.30
CA GLN A 304 -15.16 5.70 18.45
C GLN A 304 -15.41 6.03 16.97
N LEU A 305 -14.57 5.52 16.06
CA LEU A 305 -14.83 5.59 14.62
C LEU A 305 -16.14 4.85 14.27
N ILE A 306 -17.17 5.58 13.86
CA ILE A 306 -18.46 5.00 13.45
C ILE A 306 -18.61 4.87 11.94
N ALA A 307 -17.89 5.67 11.14
CA ALA A 307 -17.89 5.51 9.68
C ALA A 307 -16.60 6.03 9.03
N GLN A 308 -16.23 5.39 7.91
CA GLN A 308 -15.31 5.93 6.90
C GLN A 308 -16.14 6.23 5.66
N LEU A 309 -15.91 7.34 4.97
CA LEU A 309 -16.65 7.73 3.76
C LEU A 309 -15.71 8.22 2.65
N ASP A 310 -16.09 8.01 1.38
CA ASP A 310 -15.51 8.69 0.22
C ASP A 310 -16.35 9.93 -0.20
N ARG A 311 -15.85 10.67 -1.20
CA ARG A 311 -16.52 11.85 -1.81
C ARG A 311 -17.94 11.59 -2.32
N ASN A 312 -18.26 10.35 -2.66
CA ASN A 312 -19.54 9.91 -3.20
C ASN A 312 -20.44 9.25 -2.14
N HIS A 313 -20.07 9.37 -0.86
CA HIS A 313 -20.76 8.79 0.30
C HIS A 313 -20.81 7.25 0.31
N HIS A 314 -19.95 6.59 -0.48
CA HIS A 314 -19.62 5.19 -0.21
C HIS A 314 -18.96 5.12 1.16
N HIS A 315 -19.37 4.16 1.97
CA HIS A 315 -18.98 4.10 3.36
C HIS A 315 -18.65 2.70 3.85
N ILE A 316 -17.81 2.65 4.87
CA ILE A 316 -17.66 1.52 5.79
C ILE A 316 -18.17 2.00 7.16
N ARG A 317 -19.30 1.46 7.63
CA ARG A 317 -19.93 1.84 8.90
C ARG A 317 -19.69 0.78 9.97
N LEU A 318 -19.35 1.22 11.18
CA LEU A 318 -19.22 0.39 12.37
C LEU A 318 -20.46 0.50 13.25
N CYS A 319 -20.85 -0.61 13.87
CA CYS A 319 -21.93 -0.67 14.85
C CYS A 319 -21.42 -1.35 16.11
N TYR A 320 -21.70 -0.69 17.23
CA TYR A 320 -21.23 -1.03 18.57
C TYR A 320 -22.39 -1.50 19.44
N GLY A 321 -22.10 -2.35 20.42
CA GLY A 321 -23.06 -2.74 21.46
C GLY A 321 -22.89 -1.90 22.73
N ASP A 322 -23.82 -2.07 23.66
CA ASP A 322 -23.90 -1.45 25.01
C ASP A 322 -22.69 -1.71 25.93
N ASN A 323 -21.59 -2.27 25.40
CA ASN A 323 -20.34 -2.59 26.09
C ASN A 323 -19.13 -1.89 25.45
N GLY A 324 -19.35 -0.88 24.61
CA GLY A 324 -18.31 -0.15 23.89
C GLY A 324 -17.58 -0.93 22.80
N LEU A 325 -17.94 -2.21 22.53
CA LEU A 325 -17.27 -3.04 21.54
C LEU A 325 -18.05 -3.08 20.21
N PRO A 326 -17.34 -3.03 19.06
CA PRO A 326 -17.97 -3.17 17.76
C PRO A 326 -18.45 -4.62 17.55
N HIS A 327 -19.70 -4.79 17.13
CA HIS A 327 -20.27 -6.10 16.82
C HIS A 327 -20.41 -6.34 15.32
N SER A 328 -20.54 -5.30 14.49
CA SER A 328 -20.59 -5.48 13.04
C SER A 328 -20.07 -4.28 12.26
N VAL A 329 -19.51 -4.56 11.09
CA VAL A 329 -19.17 -3.61 10.04
C VAL A 329 -20.13 -3.80 8.87
N TYR A 330 -20.57 -2.70 8.27
CA TYR A 330 -21.35 -2.67 7.02
C TYR A 330 -20.58 -1.89 5.96
N ASP A 331 -20.72 -2.28 4.69
CA ASP A 331 -20.33 -1.42 3.58
C ASP A 331 -21.54 -0.73 2.93
N SER A 332 -21.26 0.15 1.97
CA SER A 332 -22.23 0.85 1.11
C SER A 332 -23.34 -0.03 0.51
N ASN A 333 -23.06 -1.33 0.35
CA ASN A 333 -23.92 -2.28 -0.33
C ASN A 333 -24.78 -3.09 0.67
N GLY A 334 -24.62 -2.82 1.97
CA GLY A 334 -25.31 -3.50 3.06
C GLY A 334 -24.74 -4.87 3.42
N ARG A 335 -23.55 -5.24 2.92
CA ARG A 335 -22.89 -6.49 3.33
C ARG A 335 -22.47 -6.38 4.80
N GLN A 336 -22.95 -7.31 5.63
CA GLN A 336 -22.68 -7.32 7.07
C GLN A 336 -21.52 -8.27 7.41
N PHE A 337 -20.48 -7.73 8.03
CA PHE A 337 -19.35 -8.45 8.59
C PHE A 337 -19.50 -8.45 10.11
N GLN A 338 -19.69 -9.62 10.72
CA GLN A 338 -19.88 -9.75 12.17
C GLN A 338 -18.54 -9.94 12.87
N LEU A 339 -18.28 -9.13 13.88
CA LEU A 339 -17.11 -9.20 14.75
C LEU A 339 -17.47 -9.99 16.00
N HIS A 340 -16.61 -10.94 16.38
CA HIS A 340 -16.82 -11.78 17.57
C HIS A 340 -15.74 -11.49 18.60
N PHE A 341 -16.13 -10.89 19.72
CA PHE A 341 -15.23 -10.67 20.85
C PHE A 341 -15.38 -11.78 21.88
N SER A 342 -14.30 -12.06 22.61
CA SER A 342 -14.32 -12.95 23.78
C SER A 342 -13.46 -12.38 24.90
N SER A 343 -13.89 -12.64 26.13
CA SER A 343 -13.18 -12.26 27.34
C SER A 343 -12.09 -13.30 27.63
N ILE A 344 -10.84 -12.94 27.38
CA ILE A 344 -9.66 -13.76 27.67
C ILE A 344 -9.36 -13.62 29.17
N ARG A 345 -9.30 -14.74 29.90
CA ARG A 345 -8.89 -14.76 31.29
C ARG A 345 -7.39 -14.48 31.38
N LEU A 346 -7.01 -13.49 32.19
CA LEU A 346 -5.62 -13.15 32.45
C LEU A 346 -4.98 -14.05 33.51
N ASN A 347 -3.66 -14.23 33.41
CA ASN A 347 -2.84 -14.94 34.38
C ASN A 347 -2.42 -14.01 35.52
N ASP A 348 -3.30 -13.85 36.50
CA ASP A 348 -3.12 -13.03 37.71
C ASP A 348 -2.16 -13.65 38.77
N SER A 349 -1.47 -14.75 38.44
CA SER A 349 -0.60 -15.47 39.37
C SER A 349 0.91 -15.26 39.14
N ASP A 350 1.28 -14.48 38.12
CA ASP A 350 2.67 -14.16 37.80
C ASP A 350 3.13 -12.89 38.55
N GLU A 351 4.17 -13.00 39.39
CA GLU A 351 4.68 -11.88 40.19
C GLU A 351 5.25 -10.71 39.35
N VAL A 352 5.47 -10.91 38.05
CA VAL A 352 6.02 -9.90 37.12
C VAL A 352 4.93 -9.17 36.33
N PHE A 353 3.72 -9.73 36.22
CA PHE A 353 2.63 -9.21 35.40
C PHE A 353 1.46 -8.73 36.27
N ASP A 354 1.31 -7.40 36.39
CA ASP A 354 0.16 -6.80 37.08
C ASP A 354 -1.07 -6.77 36.16
N ALA A 355 -1.77 -7.90 36.11
CA ALA A 355 -3.00 -8.06 35.36
C ALA A 355 -4.08 -7.01 35.69
N ALA A 356 -4.02 -6.31 36.83
CA ALA A 356 -4.99 -5.28 37.21
C ALA A 356 -4.60 -3.87 36.73
N ALA A 357 -3.35 -3.65 36.32
CA ALA A 357 -2.88 -2.41 35.69
C ALA A 357 -3.10 -2.40 34.16
N GLU A 358 -3.43 -3.55 33.57
CA GLU A 358 -3.64 -3.72 32.14
C GLU A 358 -4.85 -2.96 31.59
N HIS A 359 -4.68 -2.36 30.42
CA HIS A 359 -5.72 -1.53 29.81
C HIS A 359 -6.93 -2.36 29.33
N GLY A 360 -8.14 -1.93 29.69
CA GLY A 360 -9.39 -2.61 29.32
C GLY A 360 -9.67 -3.88 30.12
N VAL A 361 -8.99 -4.08 31.26
CA VAL A 361 -9.25 -5.21 32.16
C VAL A 361 -10.45 -4.96 33.08
N PHE A 362 -11.21 -6.02 33.32
CA PHE A 362 -12.34 -6.04 34.24
C PHE A 362 -12.38 -7.34 35.06
N VAL A 363 -13.10 -7.30 36.18
CA VAL A 363 -13.29 -8.47 37.07
C VAL A 363 -14.52 -9.26 36.63
N GLY A 364 -14.35 -10.58 36.44
CA GLY A 364 -15.41 -11.52 36.13
C GLY A 364 -16.31 -11.86 37.34
N LYS A 365 -17.42 -12.55 37.08
CA LYS A 365 -18.35 -13.02 38.15
C LYS A 365 -17.77 -14.13 39.05
N ASP A 366 -16.59 -14.62 38.69
CA ASP A 366 -15.79 -15.64 39.34
C ASP A 366 -14.52 -15.05 39.98
N ASP A 367 -14.51 -13.73 40.18
CA ASP A 367 -13.46 -12.91 40.80
C ASP A 367 -12.08 -12.94 40.08
N ASN A 368 -12.00 -13.49 38.86
CA ASN A 368 -10.79 -13.50 38.04
C ASN A 368 -10.74 -12.27 37.11
N LEU A 369 -9.54 -11.88 36.66
CA LEU A 369 -9.34 -10.76 35.73
C LEU A 369 -9.47 -11.20 34.26
N TYR A 370 -10.08 -10.34 33.43
CA TYR A 370 -10.37 -10.59 32.03
C TYR A 370 -10.09 -9.38 31.16
N VAL A 371 -9.71 -9.61 29.90
CA VAL A 371 -9.63 -8.57 28.85
C VAL A 371 -10.41 -9.01 27.60
N ASN A 372 -11.09 -8.09 26.93
CA ASN A 372 -11.82 -8.42 25.71
C ASN A 372 -10.91 -8.37 24.48
N ARG A 373 -10.99 -9.40 23.62
CA ARG A 373 -10.26 -9.50 22.35
C ARG A 373 -11.16 -9.91 21.21
N LEU A 374 -10.92 -9.39 20.01
CA LEU A 374 -11.53 -9.86 18.77
C LEU A 374 -10.98 -11.24 18.47
N THR A 375 -11.83 -12.27 18.47
CA THR A 375 -11.43 -13.66 18.22
C THR A 375 -11.69 -14.10 16.79
N SER A 376 -12.69 -13.55 16.10
CA SER A 376 -12.90 -13.79 14.67
C SER A 376 -13.75 -12.72 14.00
N VAL A 377 -13.68 -12.66 12.67
CA VAL A 377 -14.63 -11.93 11.82
C VAL A 377 -15.31 -12.93 10.89
N THR A 378 -16.63 -12.82 10.75
CA THR A 378 -17.43 -13.72 9.91
C THR A 378 -18.31 -12.97 8.91
N PHE A 379 -18.45 -13.51 7.71
CA PHE A 379 -19.39 -13.08 6.68
C PHE A 379 -20.27 -14.27 6.26
N ASN A 380 -21.57 -14.07 6.07
CA ASN A 380 -22.55 -15.16 5.82
C ASN A 380 -22.42 -16.36 6.79
N SER A 381 -22.19 -16.07 8.08
CA SER A 381 -21.94 -17.07 9.14
C SER A 381 -20.72 -17.98 8.93
N ARG A 382 -19.80 -17.63 8.02
CA ARG A 382 -18.52 -18.32 7.81
C ARG A 382 -17.36 -17.44 8.24
N GLU A 383 -16.33 -18.05 8.81
CA GLU A 383 -15.13 -17.37 9.30
C GLU A 383 -14.28 -16.84 8.13
N LEU A 384 -13.88 -15.58 8.20
CA LEU A 384 -12.92 -14.96 7.28
C LEU A 384 -11.51 -15.00 7.85
N VAL A 385 -11.41 -14.75 9.15
CA VAL A 385 -10.16 -14.75 9.93
C VAL A 385 -10.48 -15.11 11.38
N ARG A 386 -9.54 -15.77 12.06
CA ARG A 386 -9.55 -16.01 13.51
C ARG A 386 -8.21 -15.68 14.14
N TYR A 387 -8.28 -15.22 15.38
CA TYR A 387 -7.16 -14.77 16.20
C TYR A 387 -7.06 -15.64 17.47
N GLY A 388 -5.84 -16.03 17.84
CA GLY A 388 -5.56 -16.81 19.04
C GLY A 388 -4.70 -16.01 20.03
N TYR A 389 -5.02 -16.12 21.32
CA TYR A 389 -4.38 -15.35 22.40
C TYR A 389 -3.76 -16.26 23.46
N ASP A 390 -2.78 -15.74 24.19
CA ASP A 390 -2.30 -16.37 25.42
C ASP A 390 -3.02 -15.83 26.68
N GLY A 391 -2.54 -16.25 27.86
CA GLY A 391 -3.06 -15.81 29.16
C GLY A 391 -2.62 -14.41 29.60
N TYR A 392 -1.85 -13.69 28.79
CA TYR A 392 -1.55 -12.26 28.98
C TYR A 392 -2.41 -11.39 28.05
N GLY A 393 -3.10 -12.01 27.09
CA GLY A 393 -3.94 -11.33 26.12
C GLY A 393 -3.18 -10.89 24.87
N ASP A 394 -1.97 -11.41 24.65
CA ASP A 394 -1.16 -11.17 23.45
C ASP A 394 -1.59 -12.08 22.28
N LEU A 395 -1.63 -11.54 21.06
CA LEU A 395 -1.99 -12.29 19.87
C LEU A 395 -0.89 -13.28 19.46
N THR A 396 -1.09 -14.58 19.69
CA THR A 396 -0.11 -15.64 19.37
C THR A 396 -0.27 -16.27 17.99
N ALA A 397 -1.43 -16.12 17.33
CA ALA A 397 -1.69 -16.72 16.03
C ALA A 397 -2.81 -16.02 15.23
N VAL A 398 -2.65 -16.01 13.90
CA VAL A 398 -3.73 -15.71 12.92
C VAL A 398 -4.04 -16.97 12.12
N TYR A 399 -5.32 -17.21 11.88
CA TYR A 399 -5.84 -18.29 11.05
C TYR A 399 -6.68 -17.71 9.91
N GLY A 400 -6.51 -18.23 8.70
CA GLY A 400 -7.29 -17.81 7.52
C GLY A 400 -8.67 -18.48 7.45
N ARG A 401 -9.46 -18.09 6.44
CA ARG A 401 -10.82 -18.60 6.17
C ARG A 401 -10.93 -20.13 5.97
N ASP A 402 -9.81 -20.80 5.71
CA ASP A 402 -9.69 -22.27 5.61
C ASP A 402 -9.32 -22.96 6.94
N GLY A 403 -9.16 -22.18 8.02
CA GLY A 403 -8.75 -22.62 9.33
C GLY A 403 -7.26 -22.90 9.51
N LYS A 404 -6.41 -22.79 8.46
CA LYS A 404 -4.95 -22.95 8.58
C LYS A 404 -4.36 -21.78 9.35
N ARG A 405 -3.33 -22.03 10.18
CA ARG A 405 -2.52 -20.96 10.80
C ARG A 405 -1.66 -20.30 9.72
N LEU A 406 -1.83 -19.00 9.54
CA LEU A 406 -1.05 -18.19 8.59
C LEU A 406 0.14 -17.52 9.28
N ARG A 407 -0.05 -17.06 10.52
CA ARG A 407 0.98 -16.34 11.30
C ARG A 407 1.07 -16.83 12.73
N GLY A 408 2.26 -16.66 13.30
CA GLY A 408 2.56 -16.84 14.70
C GLY A 408 3.41 -15.71 15.25
N PHE A 409 3.26 -15.45 16.54
CA PHE A 409 4.00 -14.41 17.26
C PHE A 409 4.39 -14.92 18.66
N ALA A 410 5.46 -14.37 19.22
CA ALA A 410 5.85 -14.59 20.61
C ALA A 410 6.31 -13.28 21.26
N TYR A 411 6.07 -13.15 22.56
CA TYR A 411 6.19 -11.91 23.31
C TYR A 411 7.07 -12.07 24.55
N ARG A 412 7.55 -10.93 25.04
CA ARG A 412 8.13 -10.79 26.38
C ARG A 412 7.67 -9.43 26.92
N ASN A 413 6.91 -9.44 28.01
CA ASN A 413 6.32 -8.24 28.60
C ASN A 413 5.57 -7.40 27.55
N HIS A 414 4.66 -8.05 26.81
CA HIS A 414 3.87 -7.46 25.70
C HIS A 414 4.64 -6.92 24.48
N ILE A 415 5.97 -7.03 24.47
CA ILE A 415 6.81 -6.67 23.31
C ILE A 415 7.10 -7.91 22.46
N MET A 416 6.86 -7.81 21.15
CA MET A 416 7.05 -8.91 20.20
C MET A 416 8.54 -9.21 20.00
N ILE A 417 8.95 -10.42 20.37
CA ILE A 417 10.32 -10.93 20.23
C ILE A 417 10.47 -11.91 19.05
N GLU A 418 9.36 -12.41 18.51
CA GLU A 418 9.34 -13.29 17.34
C GLU A 418 8.07 -13.07 16.52
N HIS A 419 8.19 -13.12 15.19
CA HIS A 419 7.09 -13.50 14.32
C HIS A 419 7.48 -14.64 13.39
N ASN A 420 6.52 -15.48 13.01
CA ASN A 420 6.74 -16.59 12.08
C ASN A 420 5.57 -16.83 11.12
N GLN A 421 5.89 -17.47 10.01
CA GLN A 421 4.95 -18.23 9.19
C GLN A 421 5.20 -19.73 9.46
N PRO A 422 4.16 -20.58 9.60
CA PRO A 422 4.37 -22.00 9.88
C PRO A 422 5.14 -22.72 8.75
N ASP A 423 6.25 -23.40 9.07
CA ASP A 423 7.30 -23.93 8.15
C ASP A 423 7.90 -22.88 7.18
N GLY A 424 7.66 -21.60 7.43
CA GLY A 424 8.19 -20.48 6.67
C GLY A 424 9.23 -19.67 7.47
N LEU A 425 9.36 -18.41 7.07
CA LEU A 425 10.26 -17.45 7.70
C LEU A 425 9.96 -17.31 9.19
N VAL A 426 11.02 -17.28 10.01
CA VAL A 426 10.99 -16.92 11.42
C VAL A 426 11.92 -15.74 11.61
N SER A 427 11.39 -14.64 12.13
CA SER A 427 12.13 -13.40 12.43
C SER A 427 12.14 -13.17 13.93
N ARG A 428 13.30 -12.82 14.50
CA ARG A 428 13.53 -12.65 15.93
C ARG A 428 14.12 -11.27 16.24
N TYR A 429 13.80 -10.75 17.42
CA TYR A 429 14.16 -9.41 17.86
C TYR A 429 14.70 -9.40 19.29
N GLU A 430 15.82 -8.72 19.48
CA GLU A 430 16.38 -8.43 20.81
C GLU A 430 16.34 -6.92 21.07
N TYR A 431 15.85 -6.53 22.25
CA TYR A 431 15.69 -5.12 22.64
C TYR A 431 16.63 -4.75 23.79
N ASP A 432 16.92 -3.45 23.93
CA ASP A 432 17.60 -2.89 25.10
C ASP A 432 16.76 -3.02 26.39
N ARG A 433 15.44 -2.82 26.27
CA ARG A 433 14.40 -3.05 27.28
C ARG A 433 13.14 -3.61 26.62
N TYR A 434 12.37 -4.39 27.37
CA TYR A 434 11.14 -5.02 26.89
C TYR A 434 9.94 -4.26 27.45
N ASP A 435 9.80 -3.01 27.02
CA ASP A 435 8.67 -2.12 27.26
C ASP A 435 8.44 -1.26 26.01
N THR A 436 7.39 -0.43 25.99
CA THR A 436 7.00 0.36 24.80
C THR A 436 8.08 1.35 24.36
N ASP A 437 8.94 1.80 25.26
CA ASP A 437 10.01 2.73 24.90
C ASP A 437 11.30 1.98 24.44
N GLY A 438 11.23 0.65 24.31
CA GLY A 438 12.35 -0.22 23.96
C GLY A 438 12.74 -0.16 22.49
N LYS A 439 14.06 -0.21 22.24
CA LYS A 439 14.66 -0.19 20.90
C LYS A 439 15.28 -1.55 20.54
N VAL A 440 15.06 -1.98 19.31
CA VAL A 440 15.59 -3.24 18.75
C VAL A 440 17.09 -3.10 18.51
N LEU A 441 17.91 -3.80 19.30
CA LEU A 441 19.36 -3.85 19.10
C LEU A 441 19.80 -4.84 18.03
N ASN A 442 19.03 -5.93 17.85
CA ASN A 442 19.29 -6.98 16.86
C ASN A 442 17.99 -7.50 16.24
N SER A 443 18.01 -7.71 14.93
CA SER A 443 16.97 -8.39 14.14
C SER A 443 17.62 -9.51 13.35
N HIS A 444 17.10 -10.74 13.39
CA HIS A 444 17.65 -11.86 12.60
C HIS A 444 16.60 -12.87 12.15
N THR A 445 16.90 -13.60 11.08
CA THR A 445 15.99 -14.62 10.51
C THR A 445 16.56 -16.04 10.57
N ASN A 446 15.70 -17.06 10.44
CA ASN A 446 16.11 -18.46 10.29
C ASN A 446 16.84 -18.76 8.96
N LEU A 447 17.07 -17.77 8.11
CA LEU A 447 17.89 -17.86 6.89
C LEU A 447 19.32 -17.30 7.05
N GLY A 448 19.65 -16.75 8.22
CA GLY A 448 20.97 -16.16 8.49
C GLY A 448 21.11 -14.69 8.08
N GLU A 449 20.01 -14.04 7.71
CA GLU A 449 19.95 -12.58 7.68
C GLU A 449 20.00 -12.05 9.12
N GLU A 450 20.71 -10.94 9.32
CA GLU A 450 20.95 -10.32 10.61
C GLU A 450 21.18 -8.81 10.40
N TRP A 451 20.70 -8.00 11.34
CA TRP A 451 20.94 -6.57 11.41
C TRP A 451 21.17 -6.14 12.86
N THR A 452 22.20 -5.33 13.10
CA THR A 452 22.48 -4.72 14.41
C THR A 452 22.33 -3.21 14.34
N PHE A 453 21.75 -2.61 15.39
CA PHE A 453 21.43 -1.18 15.46
C PHE A 453 22.23 -0.50 16.58
N ASP A 454 23.11 0.44 16.21
CA ASP A 454 23.93 1.25 17.11
C ASP A 454 23.35 2.67 17.19
N TYR A 455 22.43 2.87 18.14
CA TYR A 455 21.75 4.15 18.37
C TYR A 455 22.68 5.19 19.02
N ARG A 456 22.78 6.36 18.40
CA ARG A 456 23.60 7.50 18.84
C ARG A 456 22.76 8.77 18.96
N GLU A 457 23.36 9.81 19.52
CA GLU A 457 22.75 11.15 19.55
C GLU A 457 22.73 11.73 18.12
N GLY A 458 21.52 11.89 17.54
CA GLY A 458 21.29 12.43 16.20
C GLY A 458 21.60 11.51 15.02
N TYR A 459 21.91 10.22 15.26
CA TYR A 459 21.98 9.22 14.19
C TYR A 459 21.89 7.77 14.70
N THR A 460 21.58 6.84 13.81
CA THR A 460 21.71 5.39 14.02
C THR A 460 22.65 4.82 12.97
N ARG A 461 23.61 3.99 13.38
CA ARG A 461 24.34 3.11 12.44
C ARG A 461 23.64 1.75 12.41
N VAL A 462 23.35 1.25 11.22
CA VAL A 462 22.81 -0.09 11.00
C VAL A 462 23.87 -0.93 10.29
N THR A 463 24.15 -2.13 10.80
CA THR A 463 25.08 -3.08 10.17
C THR A 463 24.33 -4.35 9.77
N ASP A 464 24.48 -4.81 8.53
CA ASP A 464 23.80 -6.01 8.03
C ASP A 464 24.66 -7.29 8.12
N ALA A 465 24.07 -8.42 7.72
CA ALA A 465 24.67 -9.75 7.74
C ALA A 465 25.92 -9.90 6.85
N LEU A 466 26.12 -9.01 5.86
CA LEU A 466 27.30 -8.95 5.02
C LEU A 466 28.39 -8.02 5.60
N GLY A 467 28.13 -7.37 6.75
CA GLY A 467 29.02 -6.42 7.39
C GLY A 467 28.99 -5.02 6.76
N ARG A 468 27.95 -4.70 6.00
CA ARG A 468 27.75 -3.38 5.38
C ARG A 468 27.17 -2.42 6.42
N GLU A 469 27.63 -1.17 6.44
CA GLU A 469 27.17 -0.14 7.39
C GLU A 469 26.42 0.97 6.67
N GLU A 470 25.21 1.28 7.13
CA GLU A 470 24.43 2.46 6.73
C GLU A 470 24.21 3.39 7.92
N ILE A 471 24.01 4.69 7.67
CA ILE A 471 23.80 5.69 8.72
C ILE A 471 22.56 6.53 8.42
N TYR A 472 21.62 6.54 9.36
CA TYR A 472 20.42 7.38 9.32
C TYR A 472 20.61 8.55 10.28
N GLY A 473 20.72 9.76 9.75
CA GLY A 473 20.87 11.00 10.50
C GLY A 473 19.54 11.68 10.72
N PHE A 474 19.26 12.07 11.95
CA PHE A 474 18.00 12.70 12.35
C PHE A 474 18.21 13.85 13.34
N ASP A 475 17.21 14.72 13.45
CA ASP A 475 17.26 15.91 14.30
C ASP A 475 16.62 15.70 15.70
N GLU A 476 16.36 16.80 16.42
CA GLU A 476 15.72 16.76 17.75
C GLU A 476 14.27 16.21 17.72
N ASN A 477 13.62 16.20 16.55
CA ASN A 477 12.25 15.76 16.34
C ASN A 477 12.15 14.30 15.84
N TYR A 478 13.29 13.62 15.65
CA TYR A 478 13.40 12.33 14.96
C TYR A 478 12.95 12.37 13.49
N GLU A 479 13.09 13.53 12.83
CA GLU A 479 12.97 13.64 11.38
C GLU A 479 14.29 13.21 10.72
N GLU A 480 14.23 12.32 9.73
CA GLU A 480 15.41 11.97 8.93
C GLU A 480 15.84 13.17 8.04
N ILE A 481 17.09 13.60 8.21
CA ILE A 481 17.70 14.76 7.53
C ILE A 481 18.86 14.39 6.60
N TYR A 482 19.49 13.23 6.80
CA TYR A 482 20.46 12.66 5.87
C TYR A 482 20.54 11.14 5.99
N HIS A 483 20.84 10.46 4.88
CA HIS A 483 21.19 9.04 4.84
C HIS A 483 22.61 8.90 4.30
N ILE A 484 23.32 7.87 4.77
CA ILE A 484 24.59 7.44 4.18
C ILE A 484 24.47 5.96 3.85
N ASP A 485 24.65 5.64 2.56
CA ASP A 485 24.54 4.30 2.02
C ASP A 485 25.73 3.40 2.41
N ALA A 486 25.63 2.11 2.07
CA ALA A 486 26.64 1.10 2.34
C ALA A 486 27.97 1.27 1.57
N ALA A 487 28.03 2.20 0.59
CA ALA A 487 29.25 2.60 -0.11
C ALA A 487 29.85 3.91 0.45
N GLY A 488 29.13 4.61 1.34
CA GLY A 488 29.53 5.87 1.96
C GLY A 488 29.06 7.12 1.22
N HIS A 489 28.17 7.01 0.23
CA HIS A 489 27.53 8.17 -0.41
C HIS A 489 26.43 8.74 0.50
N ARG A 490 26.16 10.05 0.38
CA ARG A 490 25.24 10.76 1.27
C ARG A 490 24.18 11.53 0.48
N SER A 491 22.92 11.32 0.82
CA SER A 491 21.82 12.23 0.48
C SER A 491 21.36 13.06 1.68
N ASP A 492 20.77 14.23 1.42
CA ASP A 492 20.21 15.14 2.43
C ASP A 492 18.73 15.45 2.11
N SER A 493 17.93 15.73 3.14
CA SER A 493 16.60 16.34 3.00
C SER A 493 16.45 17.54 3.95
N GLU A 494 15.88 18.64 3.46
CA GLU A 494 15.50 19.79 4.29
C GLU A 494 13.97 19.92 4.32
N ARG A 495 13.42 20.17 5.52
CA ARG A 495 11.98 20.35 5.77
C ARG A 495 11.64 21.76 6.23
N ASP A 496 10.43 22.22 5.93
CA ASP A 496 9.89 23.51 6.40
C ASP A 496 9.40 23.47 7.85
N ASP A 497 8.82 24.59 8.32
CA ASP A 497 8.29 24.72 9.68
C ASP A 497 7.00 23.91 9.91
N TRP A 498 6.50 23.15 8.94
CA TRP A 498 5.41 22.17 9.08
C TRP A 498 5.87 20.71 8.91
N GLY A 499 7.10 20.46 8.42
CA GLY A 499 7.66 19.12 8.23
C GLY A 499 7.65 18.61 6.79
N ARG A 500 7.28 19.45 5.82
CA ARG A 500 7.20 19.11 4.39
C ARG A 500 8.58 19.29 3.74
N ILE A 501 8.99 18.36 2.88
CA ILE A 501 10.33 18.36 2.27
C ILE A 501 10.45 19.49 1.24
N VAL A 502 11.24 20.52 1.50
CA VAL A 502 11.45 21.66 0.59
C VAL A 502 12.70 21.52 -0.30
N LEU A 503 13.65 20.69 0.11
CA LEU A 503 14.85 20.36 -0.66
C LEU A 503 15.20 18.88 -0.46
N LYS A 504 15.51 18.18 -1.55
CA LYS A 504 16.33 16.97 -1.52
C LYS A 504 17.65 17.22 -2.22
N ARG A 505 18.73 16.67 -1.67
CA ARG A 505 20.03 16.58 -2.30
C ARG A 505 20.38 15.10 -2.44
N ASP A 506 20.64 14.65 -3.65
CA ASP A 506 21.08 13.27 -3.89
C ASP A 506 22.58 13.07 -3.65
N GLU A 507 23.02 11.84 -3.84
CA GLU A 507 24.37 11.34 -3.60
C GLU A 507 25.44 12.02 -4.48
N LEU A 508 25.02 12.63 -5.60
CA LEU A 508 25.85 13.42 -6.50
C LEU A 508 25.85 14.92 -6.17
N GLY A 509 25.10 15.33 -5.13
CA GLY A 509 24.91 16.72 -4.75
C GLY A 509 23.90 17.48 -5.60
N ARG A 510 23.10 16.79 -6.44
CA ARG A 510 22.08 17.39 -7.30
C ARG A 510 20.86 17.76 -6.45
N GLU A 511 20.31 18.96 -6.66
CA GLU A 511 19.24 19.52 -5.80
C GLU A 511 17.87 19.52 -6.47
N THR A 512 16.88 18.90 -5.84
CA THR A 512 15.45 18.98 -6.23
C THR A 512 14.69 19.79 -5.18
N ARG A 513 13.96 20.83 -5.60
CA ARG A 513 13.26 21.76 -4.70
C ARG A 513 11.75 21.70 -4.87
N PHE A 514 11.04 21.75 -3.76
CA PHE A 514 9.59 21.70 -3.72
C PHE A 514 9.02 23.01 -3.16
N GLY A 515 7.92 23.47 -3.75
CA GLY A 515 7.15 24.60 -3.28
C GLY A 515 5.72 24.15 -3.01
N TYR A 516 5.17 24.63 -1.90
CA TYR A 516 3.85 24.25 -1.41
C TYR A 516 2.97 25.49 -1.19
N ASP A 517 1.65 25.30 -1.21
CA ASP A 517 0.68 26.28 -0.72
C ASP A 517 0.42 26.11 0.81
N THR A 518 -0.66 26.73 1.29
CA THR A 518 -1.10 26.67 2.70
C THR A 518 -1.74 25.34 3.08
N PHE A 519 -2.46 24.69 2.17
CA PHE A 519 -3.05 23.37 2.39
C PHE A 519 -2.01 22.23 2.24
N GLY A 520 -0.82 22.57 1.74
CA GLY A 520 0.32 21.68 1.60
C GLY A 520 0.31 20.85 0.33
N ASN A 521 -0.39 21.31 -0.70
CA ASN A 521 -0.25 20.73 -2.03
C ASN A 521 1.07 21.17 -2.67
N VAL A 522 1.65 20.33 -3.52
CA VAL A 522 2.88 20.66 -4.26
C VAL A 522 2.53 21.55 -5.45
N ILE A 523 2.68 22.87 -5.29
CA ILE A 523 2.44 23.84 -6.38
C ILE A 523 3.63 23.99 -7.33
N SER A 524 4.83 23.55 -6.95
CA SER A 524 5.93 23.42 -7.91
C SER A 524 7.05 22.48 -7.51
N ILE A 525 7.65 21.84 -8.52
CA ILE A 525 8.85 20.99 -8.40
C ILE A 525 9.92 21.58 -9.32
N THR A 526 11.11 21.86 -8.79
CA THR A 526 12.27 22.31 -9.58
C THR A 526 13.33 21.23 -9.55
N ALA A 527 13.66 20.67 -10.71
CA ALA A 527 14.67 19.63 -10.88
C ALA A 527 16.10 20.21 -10.87
N PRO A 528 17.16 19.38 -10.76
CA PRO A 528 18.54 19.85 -10.64
C PRO A 528 19.09 20.64 -11.84
N ASP A 529 18.49 20.49 -13.02
CA ASP A 529 18.84 21.27 -14.22
C ASP A 529 18.14 22.65 -14.26
N GLY A 530 17.32 22.97 -13.24
CA GLY A 530 16.51 24.17 -13.14
C GLY A 530 15.18 24.09 -13.89
N SER A 531 14.87 22.96 -14.53
CA SER A 531 13.57 22.72 -15.16
C SER A 531 12.48 22.62 -14.08
N ARG A 532 11.28 23.16 -14.35
CA ARG A 532 10.25 23.36 -13.32
C ARG A 532 8.87 22.88 -13.78
N THR A 533 8.25 22.03 -12.98
CA THR A 533 6.83 21.70 -13.07
C THR A 533 6.04 22.61 -12.13
N GLN A 534 4.86 23.04 -12.54
CA GLN A 534 3.90 23.79 -11.72
C GLN A 534 2.55 23.07 -11.70
N ILE A 535 1.85 23.15 -10.59
CA ILE A 535 0.52 22.56 -10.42
C ILE A 535 -0.41 23.61 -9.82
N ASP A 536 -1.51 23.88 -10.51
CA ASP A 536 -2.58 24.74 -10.05
C ASP A 536 -3.71 23.88 -9.48
N TYR A 537 -4.34 24.31 -8.39
CA TYR A 537 -5.36 23.56 -7.66
C TYR A 537 -6.71 24.30 -7.66
N HIS A 538 -7.79 23.55 -7.47
CA HIS A 538 -9.15 24.06 -7.32
C HIS A 538 -9.33 24.72 -5.95
N ASP A 539 -9.84 25.95 -5.91
CA ASP A 539 -9.89 26.76 -4.67
C ASP A 539 -10.63 26.09 -3.50
N THR A 540 -11.79 25.44 -3.75
CA THR A 540 -12.57 24.73 -2.71
C THR A 540 -12.27 23.23 -2.62
N LEU A 541 -12.31 22.50 -3.74
CA LEU A 541 -12.10 21.05 -3.78
C LEU A 541 -10.64 20.61 -3.51
N ASN A 542 -9.67 21.54 -3.55
CA ASN A 542 -8.25 21.26 -3.34
C ASN A 542 -7.67 20.16 -4.27
N LEU A 543 -8.23 20.01 -5.48
CA LEU A 543 -7.82 19.04 -6.51
C LEU A 543 -7.00 19.72 -7.63
N PRO A 544 -6.01 19.06 -8.27
CA PRO A 544 -5.24 19.66 -9.36
C PRO A 544 -6.12 20.02 -10.57
N VAL A 545 -6.16 21.28 -10.99
CA VAL A 545 -6.90 21.73 -12.19
C VAL A 545 -6.00 21.90 -13.42
N ALA A 546 -4.70 22.16 -13.21
CA ALA A 546 -3.72 22.20 -14.29
C ALA A 546 -2.35 21.72 -13.81
N VAL A 547 -1.65 20.98 -14.68
CA VAL A 547 -0.23 20.62 -14.50
C VAL A 547 0.53 21.15 -15.69
N ASN A 548 1.45 22.08 -15.44
CA ASN A 548 2.34 22.68 -16.43
C ASN A 548 3.73 22.07 -16.31
N ASP A 549 4.15 21.34 -17.33
CA ASP A 549 5.43 20.64 -17.35
C ASP A 549 6.61 21.58 -17.65
N PRO A 550 7.88 21.11 -17.53
CA PRO A 550 9.03 21.97 -17.76
C PRO A 550 9.23 22.44 -19.20
N ALA A 551 8.49 21.90 -20.17
CA ALA A 551 8.46 22.36 -21.56
C ALA A 551 7.35 23.40 -21.82
N GLY A 552 6.57 23.79 -20.81
CA GLY A 552 5.44 24.70 -20.93
C GLY A 552 4.16 24.03 -21.47
N ARG A 553 4.08 22.70 -21.40
CA ARG A 553 2.94 21.91 -21.87
C ARG A 553 1.98 21.71 -20.70
N ILE A 554 0.71 22.07 -20.91
CA ILE A 554 -0.31 22.07 -19.86
C ILE A 554 -1.24 20.86 -20.06
N THR A 555 -1.47 20.10 -18.99
CA THR A 555 -2.57 19.12 -18.91
C THR A 555 -3.63 19.68 -17.97
N GLU A 556 -4.88 19.75 -18.42
CA GLU A 556 -5.98 20.36 -17.66
C GLU A 556 -6.97 19.30 -17.17
N TYR A 557 -7.58 19.55 -16.02
CA TYR A 557 -8.53 18.66 -15.34
C TYR A 557 -9.79 19.43 -14.96
N ALA A 558 -10.96 18.86 -15.24
CA ALA A 558 -12.24 19.38 -14.80
C ALA A 558 -12.99 18.34 -13.97
N TYR A 559 -13.69 18.82 -12.94
CA TYR A 559 -14.42 18.00 -11.97
C TYR A 559 -15.89 18.43 -11.90
N ASP A 560 -16.74 17.54 -11.39
CA ASP A 560 -18.09 17.93 -10.92
C ASP A 560 -18.02 18.57 -9.52
N GLY A 561 -19.17 19.01 -8.99
CA GLY A 561 -19.26 19.63 -7.66
C GLY A 561 -18.90 18.70 -6.49
N ARG A 562 -18.79 17.37 -6.71
CA ARG A 562 -18.31 16.37 -5.75
C ARG A 562 -16.84 15.99 -6.01
N GLY A 563 -16.13 16.75 -6.84
CA GLY A 563 -14.75 16.47 -7.20
C GLY A 563 -14.55 15.21 -8.06
N ASN A 564 -15.58 14.60 -8.64
CA ASN A 564 -15.37 13.51 -9.59
C ASN A 564 -14.84 14.05 -10.92
N LEU A 565 -13.81 13.41 -11.47
CA LEU A 565 -13.16 13.85 -12.71
C LEU A 565 -14.10 13.67 -13.91
N ILE A 566 -14.54 14.76 -14.54
CA ILE A 566 -15.41 14.72 -15.72
C ILE A 566 -14.64 14.89 -17.04
N GLN A 567 -13.45 15.51 -17.03
CA GLN A 567 -12.64 15.72 -18.24
C GLN A 567 -11.15 15.84 -17.91
N ILE A 568 -10.30 15.23 -18.75
CA ILE A 568 -8.86 15.54 -18.87
C ILE A 568 -8.63 16.12 -20.25
N THR A 569 -7.83 17.17 -20.40
CA THR A 569 -7.34 17.67 -21.70
C THR A 569 -5.82 17.55 -21.76
N ASP A 570 -5.30 16.83 -22.77
CA ASP A 570 -3.86 16.69 -23.01
C ASP A 570 -3.23 17.99 -23.54
N PRO A 571 -1.89 18.13 -23.54
CA PRO A 571 -1.24 19.34 -24.05
C PRO A 571 -1.33 19.58 -25.56
N ALA A 572 -1.96 18.68 -26.32
CA ALA A 572 -2.31 18.88 -27.72
C ALA A 572 -3.77 19.33 -27.91
N GLY A 573 -4.53 19.48 -26.82
CA GLY A 573 -5.94 19.87 -26.82
C GLY A 573 -6.92 18.70 -27.02
N HIS A 574 -6.47 17.46 -26.87
CA HIS A 574 -7.33 16.29 -26.94
C HIS A 574 -7.96 16.01 -25.58
N SER A 575 -9.29 16.04 -25.50
CA SER A 575 -10.00 15.76 -24.25
C SER A 575 -10.52 14.32 -24.15
N THR A 576 -10.36 13.71 -22.97
CA THR A 576 -11.05 12.47 -22.58
C THR A 576 -12.09 12.81 -21.52
N GLY A 577 -13.36 12.48 -21.78
CA GLY A 577 -14.48 12.77 -20.89
C GLY A 577 -14.99 11.51 -20.16
N TYR A 578 -15.55 11.71 -18.96
CA TYR A 578 -16.05 10.68 -18.07
C TYR A 578 -17.48 10.97 -17.66
N THR A 579 -18.30 9.93 -17.53
CA THR A 579 -19.65 10.02 -16.95
C THR A 579 -19.83 8.91 -15.92
N TYR A 580 -20.65 9.17 -14.90
CA TYR A 580 -20.86 8.28 -13.77
C TYR A 580 -22.29 7.71 -13.74
N ASN A 581 -22.48 6.58 -13.07
CA ASN A 581 -23.81 6.00 -12.83
C ASN A 581 -24.43 6.51 -11.51
N GLU A 582 -25.61 5.99 -11.15
CA GLU A 582 -26.31 6.32 -9.89
C GLU A 582 -25.53 5.95 -8.62
N GLN A 583 -24.54 5.05 -8.73
CA GLN A 583 -23.58 4.69 -7.67
C GLN A 583 -22.25 5.46 -7.79
N TRP A 584 -22.20 6.56 -8.56
CA TRP A 584 -20.98 7.34 -8.79
C TRP A 584 -19.75 6.54 -9.25
N LEU A 585 -19.97 5.40 -9.90
CA LEU A 585 -18.94 4.59 -10.56
C LEU A 585 -18.84 5.00 -12.04
N PRO A 586 -17.64 4.99 -12.65
CA PRO A 586 -17.46 5.43 -14.05
C PRO A 586 -18.28 4.59 -15.02
N ALA A 587 -19.39 5.13 -15.54
CA ALA A 587 -20.28 4.45 -16.47
C ALA A 587 -19.76 4.49 -17.91
N ALA A 588 -19.14 5.61 -18.32
CA ALA A 588 -18.58 5.74 -19.65
C ALA A 588 -17.30 6.58 -19.67
N ILE A 589 -16.41 6.23 -20.60
CA ILE A 589 -15.16 6.95 -20.88
C ILE A 589 -15.11 7.22 -22.38
N THR A 590 -15.09 8.49 -22.79
CA THR A 590 -15.08 8.90 -24.20
C THR A 590 -13.77 9.59 -24.55
N ASP A 591 -13.01 9.04 -25.49
CA ASP A 591 -11.76 9.64 -25.95
C ASP A 591 -11.99 10.85 -26.88
N ALA A 592 -10.92 11.57 -27.21
CA ALA A 592 -10.96 12.75 -28.06
C ALA A 592 -11.38 12.49 -29.52
N LEU A 593 -11.48 11.22 -29.94
CA LEU A 593 -12.02 10.82 -31.24
C LEU A 593 -13.53 10.51 -31.16
N GLY A 594 -14.15 10.71 -29.99
CA GLY A 594 -15.56 10.38 -29.73
C GLY A 594 -15.79 8.88 -29.57
N LYS A 595 -14.76 8.07 -29.30
CA LYS A 595 -14.90 6.64 -29.06
C LYS A 595 -15.18 6.40 -27.59
N THR A 596 -16.34 5.81 -27.31
CA THR A 596 -16.80 5.56 -25.95
C THR A 596 -16.63 4.11 -25.52
N LYS A 597 -16.08 3.88 -24.33
CA LYS A 597 -16.16 2.62 -23.57
C LYS A 597 -17.32 2.73 -22.57
N GLN A 598 -18.03 1.64 -22.31
CA GLN A 598 -19.14 1.58 -21.35
C GLN A 598 -18.86 0.52 -20.29
N LEU A 599 -19.21 0.80 -19.04
CA LEU A 599 -19.00 -0.06 -17.87
C LEU A 599 -20.32 -0.20 -17.10
N GLU A 600 -20.70 -1.42 -16.77
CA GLU A 600 -21.88 -1.74 -15.95
C GLU A 600 -21.42 -2.54 -14.72
N TYR A 601 -21.98 -2.20 -13.55
CA TYR A 601 -21.59 -2.76 -12.25
C TYR A 601 -22.76 -3.51 -11.59
N ASP A 602 -22.45 -4.45 -10.70
CA ASP A 602 -23.44 -5.03 -9.79
C ASP A 602 -23.71 -4.12 -8.58
N SER A 603 -24.64 -4.56 -7.72
CA SER A 603 -24.94 -3.88 -6.45
C SER A 603 -23.80 -3.88 -5.45
N ASP A 604 -22.75 -4.68 -5.65
CA ASP A 604 -21.55 -4.65 -4.83
C ASP A 604 -20.50 -3.63 -5.37
N GLY A 605 -20.75 -3.02 -6.53
CA GLY A 605 -19.81 -2.11 -7.20
C GLY A 605 -18.74 -2.82 -8.03
N ARG A 606 -18.91 -4.13 -8.31
CA ARG A 606 -17.99 -4.91 -9.14
C ARG A 606 -18.42 -4.86 -10.61
N LEU A 607 -17.44 -4.80 -11.52
CA LEU A 607 -17.68 -4.69 -12.96
C LEU A 607 -18.30 -5.98 -13.51
N ILE A 608 -19.59 -5.95 -13.91
CA ILE A 608 -20.27 -7.11 -14.52
C ILE A 608 -20.29 -7.07 -16.05
N ARG A 609 -20.05 -5.92 -16.66
CA ARG A 609 -19.91 -5.80 -18.11
C ARG A 609 -19.02 -4.63 -18.50
N TYR A 610 -18.13 -4.91 -19.45
CA TYR A 610 -17.32 -3.91 -20.15
C TYR A 610 -17.68 -3.96 -21.64
N THR A 611 -18.07 -2.84 -22.23
CA THR A 611 -18.27 -2.72 -23.68
C THR A 611 -17.22 -1.79 -24.27
N ASP A 612 -16.45 -2.28 -25.23
CA ASP A 612 -15.41 -1.50 -25.89
C ASP A 612 -15.98 -0.51 -26.93
N CYS A 613 -15.11 0.31 -27.52
CA CYS A 613 -15.49 1.30 -28.52
C CYS A 613 -15.90 0.73 -29.89
N SER A 614 -15.83 -0.60 -30.08
CA SER A 614 -16.39 -1.30 -31.23
C SER A 614 -17.77 -1.93 -30.93
N GLY A 615 -18.29 -1.74 -29.71
CA GLY A 615 -19.56 -2.29 -29.25
C GLY A 615 -19.47 -3.76 -28.81
N GLN A 616 -18.26 -4.32 -28.70
CA GLN A 616 -18.05 -5.69 -28.24
C GLN A 616 -18.05 -5.71 -26.71
N ALA A 617 -18.82 -6.63 -26.10
CA ALA A 617 -19.06 -6.65 -24.67
C ALA A 617 -18.53 -7.91 -23.99
N THR A 618 -17.60 -7.74 -23.06
CA THR A 618 -17.16 -8.77 -22.10
C THR A 618 -18.04 -8.72 -20.85
N ARG A 619 -18.40 -9.88 -20.29
CA ARG A 619 -19.21 -10.00 -19.07
C ARG A 619 -18.45 -10.75 -17.99
N PHE A 620 -18.71 -10.41 -16.74
CA PHE A 620 -18.06 -11.00 -15.56
C PHE A 620 -19.11 -11.49 -14.57
N SER A 621 -18.76 -12.50 -13.76
CA SER A 621 -19.53 -12.88 -12.57
C SER A 621 -18.58 -13.26 -11.44
N TYR A 622 -19.07 -13.19 -10.20
CA TYR A 622 -18.26 -13.31 -8.98
C TYR A 622 -18.93 -14.25 -7.99
N THR A 623 -18.12 -14.92 -7.18
CA THR A 623 -18.56 -15.73 -6.04
C THR A 623 -19.11 -14.84 -4.90
N GLU A 624 -19.73 -15.46 -3.89
CA GLU A 624 -20.17 -14.76 -2.67
C GLU A 624 -19.03 -14.03 -1.92
N TYR A 625 -17.77 -14.40 -2.17
CA TYR A 625 -16.58 -13.80 -1.55
C TYR A 625 -15.92 -12.70 -2.40
N GLY A 626 -16.46 -12.40 -3.59
CA GLY A 626 -15.82 -11.50 -4.55
C GLY A 626 -14.75 -12.13 -5.45
N ASP A 627 -14.38 -13.39 -5.21
CA ASP A 627 -13.49 -14.14 -6.12
C ASP A 627 -14.16 -14.25 -7.53
N LEU A 628 -13.46 -13.94 -8.62
CA LEU A 628 -13.99 -13.88 -10.01
C LEU A 628 -14.41 -15.27 -10.51
N GLU A 629 -15.70 -15.53 -10.73
CA GLU A 629 -16.18 -16.87 -11.11
C GLU A 629 -16.12 -17.12 -12.63
N THR A 630 -16.53 -16.16 -13.47
CA THR A 630 -16.54 -16.33 -14.93
C THR A 630 -16.20 -15.07 -15.69
N VAL A 631 -15.53 -15.23 -16.84
CA VAL A 631 -15.39 -14.21 -17.88
C VAL A 631 -16.03 -14.73 -19.16
N THR A 632 -16.98 -14.00 -19.73
CA THR A 632 -17.58 -14.31 -21.05
C THR A 632 -17.18 -13.24 -22.05
N ASP A 633 -16.50 -13.62 -23.12
CA ASP A 633 -16.09 -12.70 -24.19
C ASP A 633 -17.29 -12.25 -25.06
N ALA A 634 -17.04 -11.31 -25.97
CA ALA A 634 -18.07 -10.78 -26.87
C ALA A 634 -18.58 -11.78 -27.94
N LEU A 635 -17.87 -12.91 -28.14
CA LEU A 635 -18.31 -14.02 -28.98
C LEU A 635 -19.19 -15.02 -28.22
N GLY A 636 -19.34 -14.85 -26.90
CA GLY A 636 -20.09 -15.74 -26.02
C GLY A 636 -19.28 -16.90 -25.45
N HIS A 637 -17.95 -16.90 -25.65
CA HIS A 637 -17.07 -17.90 -25.07
C HIS A 637 -16.84 -17.61 -23.58
N THR A 638 -17.06 -18.60 -22.72
CA THR A 638 -16.95 -18.42 -21.25
C THR A 638 -15.77 -19.18 -20.67
N THR A 639 -14.85 -18.46 -20.05
CA THR A 639 -13.84 -19.00 -19.13
C THR A 639 -14.42 -19.02 -17.71
N ARG A 640 -14.14 -20.07 -16.95
CA ARG A 640 -14.59 -20.24 -15.56
C ARG A 640 -13.41 -20.49 -14.63
N HIS A 641 -13.34 -19.78 -13.51
CA HIS A 641 -12.31 -19.95 -12.50
C HIS A 641 -12.87 -20.67 -11.27
N HIS A 642 -11.99 -21.42 -10.59
CA HIS A 642 -12.32 -22.17 -9.38
C HIS A 642 -11.30 -21.87 -8.28
N TYR A 643 -11.78 -21.81 -7.05
CA TYR A 643 -10.98 -21.43 -5.88
C TYR A 643 -11.06 -22.50 -4.79
N ASP A 644 -10.00 -22.62 -3.99
CA ASP A 644 -10.04 -23.45 -2.79
C ASP A 644 -10.72 -22.73 -1.60
N ALA A 645 -10.80 -23.42 -0.46
CA ALA A 645 -11.38 -22.86 0.75
C ALA A 645 -10.66 -21.59 1.22
N ALA A 646 -9.37 -21.40 0.93
CA ALA A 646 -8.57 -20.24 1.34
C ALA A 646 -8.70 -19.04 0.39
N GLY A 647 -9.19 -19.25 -0.83
CA GLY A 647 -9.25 -18.24 -1.90
C GLY A 647 -8.08 -18.30 -2.88
N ASN A 648 -7.31 -19.39 -2.86
CA ASN A 648 -6.30 -19.64 -3.87
C ASN A 648 -6.99 -20.06 -5.18
N HIS A 649 -6.60 -19.48 -6.31
CA HIS A 649 -7.11 -19.83 -7.63
C HIS A 649 -6.53 -21.18 -8.07
N ILE A 650 -7.33 -22.25 -8.08
CA ILE A 650 -6.85 -23.62 -8.32
C ILE A 650 -7.04 -24.13 -9.74
N ARG A 651 -7.92 -23.52 -10.56
CA ARG A 651 -8.22 -23.98 -11.92
C ARG A 651 -8.94 -22.93 -12.77
N SER A 652 -8.55 -22.81 -14.04
CA SER A 652 -9.34 -22.16 -15.10
C SER A 652 -9.87 -23.23 -16.07
N ASP A 653 -11.16 -23.23 -16.39
CA ASP A 653 -11.75 -23.96 -17.52
C ASP A 653 -11.96 -23.02 -18.70
N TYR A 654 -11.46 -23.39 -19.87
CA TYR A 654 -11.52 -22.57 -21.08
C TYR A 654 -12.66 -22.98 -22.04
N PRO A 655 -13.11 -22.08 -22.93
CA PRO A 655 -14.21 -22.33 -23.87
C PRO A 655 -13.97 -23.45 -24.88
N ASP A 656 -12.70 -23.76 -25.18
CA ASP A 656 -12.30 -24.85 -26.09
C ASP A 656 -12.27 -26.23 -25.41
N GLY A 657 -12.56 -26.29 -24.10
CA GLY A 657 -12.53 -27.49 -23.28
C GLY A 657 -11.17 -27.84 -22.70
N SER A 658 -10.14 -27.02 -22.93
CA SER A 658 -8.88 -27.10 -22.17
C SER A 658 -9.05 -26.51 -20.76
N SER A 659 -8.12 -26.82 -19.86
CA SER A 659 -8.12 -26.28 -18.49
C SER A 659 -6.72 -26.25 -17.92
N GLU A 660 -6.34 -25.16 -17.26
CA GLU A 660 -5.12 -25.07 -16.45
C GLU A 660 -5.45 -25.26 -14.95
N SER A 661 -4.44 -25.59 -14.14
CA SER A 661 -4.59 -25.72 -12.68
C SER A 661 -3.33 -25.35 -11.90
N PHE A 662 -3.52 -25.05 -10.62
CA PHE A 662 -2.49 -24.50 -9.74
C PHE A 662 -2.46 -25.28 -8.42
N GLU A 663 -1.26 -25.61 -7.95
CA GLU A 663 -1.03 -26.31 -6.67
C GLU A 663 -0.33 -25.35 -5.70
N TYR A 664 -0.79 -25.34 -4.44
CA TYR A 664 -0.29 -24.47 -3.38
C TYR A 664 0.24 -25.26 -2.20
N ASP A 665 1.25 -24.72 -1.51
CA ASP A 665 1.70 -25.27 -0.25
C ASP A 665 0.75 -24.94 0.93
N ARG A 666 1.11 -25.45 2.10
CA ARG A 666 0.31 -25.30 3.33
C ARG A 666 0.31 -23.90 3.94
N ILE A 667 1.03 -22.92 3.38
CA ILE A 667 0.93 -21.49 3.68
C ILE A 667 0.52 -20.67 2.44
N ASN A 668 -0.17 -21.33 1.49
CA ASN A 668 -0.80 -20.72 0.32
C ASN A 668 0.19 -20.09 -0.69
N ARG A 669 1.44 -20.60 -0.77
CA ARG A 669 2.40 -20.22 -1.81
C ARG A 669 2.31 -21.17 -3.00
N LEU A 670 2.40 -20.65 -4.23
CA LEU A 670 2.32 -21.45 -5.46
C LEU A 670 3.52 -22.40 -5.57
N ILE A 671 3.27 -23.70 -5.71
CA ILE A 671 4.29 -24.74 -5.89
C ILE A 671 4.16 -25.52 -7.19
N ALA A 672 3.05 -25.43 -7.92
CA ALA A 672 3.00 -25.85 -9.31
C ALA A 672 1.93 -25.14 -10.14
N HIS A 673 2.17 -25.08 -11.44
CA HIS A 673 1.20 -24.70 -12.49
C HIS A 673 1.16 -25.82 -13.53
N ILE A 674 -0.04 -26.18 -13.97
CA ILE A 674 -0.31 -27.16 -15.03
C ILE A 674 -1.08 -26.43 -16.12
N ASP A 675 -0.51 -26.31 -17.31
CA ASP A 675 -1.15 -25.60 -18.42
C ASP A 675 -2.30 -26.40 -19.09
N GLY A 676 -2.94 -25.79 -20.09
CA GLY A 676 -4.02 -26.41 -20.88
C GLY A 676 -3.61 -27.65 -21.71
N LEU A 677 -2.32 -27.94 -21.85
CA LEU A 677 -1.77 -29.14 -22.49
C LEU A 677 -1.40 -30.23 -21.46
N GLY A 678 -1.54 -29.94 -20.16
CA GLY A 678 -1.10 -30.82 -19.06
C GLY A 678 0.39 -30.72 -18.75
N ALA A 679 1.08 -29.70 -19.26
CA ALA A 679 2.49 -29.46 -18.99
C ALA A 679 2.64 -28.86 -17.59
N LYS A 680 3.27 -29.62 -16.67
CA LYS A 680 3.46 -29.21 -15.27
C LYS A 680 4.80 -28.51 -15.07
N THR A 681 4.77 -27.29 -14.52
CA THR A 681 5.94 -26.60 -13.94
C THR A 681 5.83 -26.63 -12.42
N GLU A 682 6.87 -27.13 -11.74
CA GLU A 682 6.94 -27.28 -10.28
C GLU A 682 8.01 -26.36 -9.68
N TYR A 683 7.77 -25.89 -8.46
CA TYR A 683 8.66 -25.01 -7.70
C TYR A 683 8.94 -25.59 -6.31
N GLU A 684 10.22 -25.70 -5.96
CA GLU A 684 10.67 -25.88 -4.59
C GLU A 684 11.03 -24.49 -4.04
N LEU A 685 10.43 -24.09 -2.92
CA LEU A 685 10.60 -22.77 -2.33
C LEU A 685 11.41 -22.83 -1.03
N ALA A 686 12.25 -21.82 -0.78
CA ALA A 686 12.83 -21.56 0.53
C ALA A 686 11.75 -21.08 1.53
N VAL A 687 12.12 -20.97 2.81
CA VAL A 687 11.17 -20.61 3.89
C VAL A 687 10.64 -19.17 3.79
N ASP A 688 11.36 -18.28 3.11
CA ASP A 688 10.94 -16.92 2.75
C ASP A 688 10.08 -16.84 1.48
N GLY A 689 9.92 -17.95 0.74
CA GLY A 689 9.15 -18.02 -0.50
C GLY A 689 9.99 -17.84 -1.77
N LEU A 690 11.29 -17.54 -1.67
CA LEU A 690 12.15 -17.47 -2.84
C LEU A 690 12.35 -18.88 -3.46
N PRO A 691 12.24 -19.05 -4.79
CA PRO A 691 12.43 -20.35 -5.43
C PRO A 691 13.86 -20.84 -5.23
N VAL A 692 14.05 -22.09 -4.78
CA VAL A 692 15.36 -22.76 -4.74
C VAL A 692 15.55 -23.70 -5.93
N LYS A 693 14.45 -24.20 -6.50
CA LYS A 693 14.45 -24.98 -7.73
C LYS A 693 13.13 -24.83 -8.49
N ARG A 694 13.19 -24.80 -9.81
CA ARG A 694 12.05 -24.85 -10.74
C ARG A 694 12.25 -26.03 -11.68
N THR A 695 11.24 -26.85 -11.91
CA THR A 695 11.29 -27.99 -12.84
C THR A 695 10.18 -27.81 -13.88
N ASN A 696 10.49 -27.85 -15.17
CA ASN A 696 9.48 -27.74 -16.23
C ASN A 696 8.88 -29.11 -16.60
N ALA A 697 7.90 -29.11 -17.50
CA ALA A 697 7.17 -30.31 -17.91
C ALA A 697 8.01 -31.38 -18.63
N LEU A 698 9.19 -31.01 -19.13
CA LEU A 698 10.16 -31.95 -19.72
C LEU A 698 11.10 -32.57 -18.66
N GLY A 699 10.98 -32.15 -17.39
CA GLY A 699 11.85 -32.56 -16.29
C GLY A 699 13.17 -31.78 -16.23
N HIS A 700 13.34 -30.73 -17.04
CA HIS A 700 14.52 -29.86 -16.98
C HIS A 700 14.38 -28.95 -15.76
N SER A 701 15.46 -28.83 -14.97
CA SER A 701 15.43 -28.09 -13.71
C SER A 701 16.41 -26.92 -13.67
N PHE A 702 15.92 -25.76 -13.24
CA PHE A 702 16.74 -24.63 -12.82
C PHE A 702 16.91 -24.63 -11.31
N GLY A 703 18.15 -24.62 -10.82
CA GLY A 703 18.49 -24.36 -9.42
C GLY A 703 18.81 -22.89 -9.19
N TYR A 704 18.42 -22.35 -8.03
CA TYR A 704 18.61 -20.96 -7.64
C TYR A 704 19.41 -20.90 -6.34
N ARG A 705 20.36 -19.97 -6.23
CA ARG A 705 21.16 -19.75 -5.02
C ARG A 705 21.24 -18.28 -4.70
N TYR A 706 21.15 -17.98 -3.40
CA TYR A 706 21.15 -16.62 -2.88
C TYR A 706 22.34 -16.40 -1.94
N ASP A 707 22.75 -15.14 -1.78
CA ASP A 707 23.66 -14.74 -0.70
C ASP A 707 22.92 -14.55 0.64
N GLN A 708 23.65 -14.03 1.64
CA GLN A 708 23.13 -13.79 2.99
C GLN A 708 22.20 -12.56 3.09
N ALA A 709 22.23 -11.66 2.10
CA ALA A 709 21.24 -10.60 1.92
C ALA A 709 20.05 -11.03 1.03
N ARG A 710 19.97 -12.33 0.70
CA ARG A 710 18.93 -12.96 -0.14
C ARG A 710 18.89 -12.47 -1.59
N ARG A 711 20.00 -11.93 -2.11
CA ARG A 711 20.18 -11.59 -3.55
C ARG A 711 20.56 -12.82 -4.34
N LEU A 712 20.03 -12.97 -5.55
CA LEU A 712 20.27 -14.14 -6.42
C LEU A 712 21.70 -14.11 -6.96
N THR A 713 22.57 -15.04 -6.56
CA THR A 713 23.98 -15.06 -6.99
C THR A 713 24.30 -16.11 -8.04
N VAL A 714 23.53 -17.20 -8.11
CA VAL A 714 23.74 -18.28 -9.09
C VAL A 714 22.42 -18.87 -9.56
N LEU A 715 22.27 -18.98 -10.88
CA LEU A 715 21.32 -19.90 -11.51
C LEU A 715 22.10 -21.11 -12.04
N THR A 716 21.54 -22.31 -11.93
CA THR A 716 22.11 -23.55 -12.47
C THR A 716 21.09 -24.19 -13.40
N ASN A 717 21.45 -24.50 -14.64
CA ASN A 717 20.55 -25.09 -15.64
C ASN A 717 20.51 -26.64 -15.52
N GLU A 718 19.74 -27.28 -16.39
CA GLU A 718 19.58 -28.74 -16.43
C GLU A 718 20.88 -29.50 -16.77
N ASN A 719 21.85 -28.83 -17.40
CA ASN A 719 23.16 -29.41 -17.75
C ASN A 719 24.20 -29.26 -16.62
N GLY A 720 23.88 -28.49 -15.57
CA GLY A 720 24.82 -28.15 -14.49
C GLY A 720 25.75 -26.97 -14.80
N ASP A 721 25.54 -26.26 -15.92
CA ASP A 721 26.20 -24.97 -16.17
C ASP A 721 25.71 -23.94 -15.13
N SER A 722 26.38 -22.79 -15.03
CA SER A 722 25.97 -21.75 -14.07
C SER A 722 26.04 -20.37 -14.66
N TYR A 723 24.93 -19.64 -14.55
CA TYR A 723 24.90 -18.18 -14.66
C TYR A 723 25.23 -17.58 -13.30
N ARG A 724 26.05 -16.53 -13.24
CA ARG A 724 26.43 -15.87 -11.98
C ARG A 724 26.12 -14.38 -12.02
N LEU A 725 25.81 -13.85 -10.84
CA LEU A 725 25.48 -12.46 -10.59
C LEU A 725 26.32 -12.02 -9.37
N ASP A 726 27.17 -11.00 -9.55
CA ASP A 726 27.98 -10.40 -8.51
C ASP A 726 27.53 -8.95 -8.28
N TYR A 727 27.41 -8.56 -7.00
CA TYR A 727 26.84 -7.28 -6.59
C TYR A 727 27.85 -6.45 -5.80
N ASP A 728 27.66 -5.13 -5.79
CA ASP A 728 28.40 -4.23 -4.90
C ASP A 728 27.79 -4.18 -3.48
N HIS A 729 28.25 -3.20 -2.70
CA HIS A 729 27.78 -2.96 -1.35
C HIS A 729 26.42 -2.23 -1.31
N THR A 730 25.95 -1.61 -2.39
CA THR A 730 24.67 -0.87 -2.46
C THR A 730 23.61 -1.63 -3.26
N ASP A 731 23.76 -2.95 -3.37
CA ASP A 731 22.86 -3.90 -4.04
C ASP A 731 22.76 -3.77 -5.57
N ASN A 732 23.64 -3.01 -6.21
CA ASN A 732 23.71 -2.95 -7.67
C ASN A 732 24.41 -4.17 -8.26
N LEU A 733 23.91 -4.67 -9.40
CA LEU A 733 24.54 -5.76 -10.14
C LEU A 733 25.78 -5.25 -10.88
N ILE A 734 26.99 -5.56 -10.42
CA ILE A 734 28.23 -5.10 -11.05
C ILE A 734 28.80 -6.07 -12.09
N GLN A 735 28.40 -7.34 -12.06
CA GLN A 735 28.85 -8.32 -13.04
C GLN A 735 27.85 -9.46 -13.22
N GLU A 736 27.60 -9.84 -14.47
CA GLU A 736 27.00 -11.12 -14.82
C GLU A 736 28.00 -12.02 -15.56
N THR A 737 27.92 -13.33 -15.32
CA THR A 737 28.60 -14.36 -16.13
C THR A 737 27.56 -15.28 -16.74
N GLY A 738 27.43 -15.25 -18.07
CA GLY A 738 26.48 -16.06 -18.83
C GLY A 738 26.81 -17.56 -18.83
N TRP A 739 25.83 -18.37 -19.25
CA TRP A 739 25.97 -19.82 -19.38
C TRP A 739 27.10 -20.24 -20.33
N ASP A 740 27.40 -19.40 -21.33
CA ASP A 740 28.49 -19.58 -22.29
C ASP A 740 29.84 -19.05 -21.79
N GLY A 741 29.90 -18.50 -20.58
CA GLY A 741 31.10 -17.92 -19.98
C GLY A 741 31.43 -16.51 -20.48
N LYS A 742 30.53 -15.84 -21.21
CA LYS A 742 30.65 -14.40 -21.45
C LYS A 742 30.47 -13.62 -20.15
N ILE A 743 31.18 -12.51 -20.01
CA ILE A 743 31.08 -11.62 -18.86
C ILE A 743 30.59 -10.25 -19.33
N THR A 744 29.54 -9.74 -18.69
CA THR A 744 29.11 -8.35 -18.80
C THR A 744 29.36 -7.67 -17.46
N GLY A 745 30.09 -6.56 -17.47
CA GLY A 745 30.29 -5.71 -16.28
C GLY A 745 29.43 -4.46 -16.36
N TYR A 746 29.05 -3.93 -15.20
CA TYR A 746 28.28 -2.69 -15.05
C TYR A 746 28.97 -1.77 -14.04
N ALA A 747 28.92 -0.46 -14.30
CA ALA A 747 29.39 0.55 -13.37
C ALA A 747 28.31 1.61 -13.15
N TYR A 748 28.12 1.99 -11.90
CA TYR A 748 27.10 2.96 -11.47
C TYR A 748 27.75 4.24 -10.97
N ASP A 749 27.05 5.36 -11.11
CA ASP A 749 27.41 6.58 -10.39
C ASP A 749 26.95 6.52 -8.92
N ALA A 750 27.31 7.54 -8.13
CA ALA A 750 26.98 7.59 -6.70
C ALA A 750 25.47 7.61 -6.42
N ALA A 751 24.63 8.02 -7.38
CA ALA A 751 23.17 8.03 -7.27
C ALA A 751 22.53 6.74 -7.83
N GLY A 752 23.32 5.66 -7.98
CA GLY A 752 22.87 4.36 -8.45
C GLY A 752 22.48 4.31 -9.94
N GLN A 753 22.85 5.33 -10.74
CA GLN A 753 22.48 5.36 -12.16
C GLN A 753 23.51 4.60 -13.00
N LEU A 754 23.06 3.75 -13.92
CA LEU A 754 23.98 3.00 -14.80
C LEU A 754 24.77 3.97 -15.67
N SER A 755 26.09 3.94 -15.53
CA SER A 755 27.04 4.85 -16.17
C SER A 755 27.90 4.19 -17.26
N GLU A 756 28.18 2.89 -17.12
CA GLU A 756 28.91 2.09 -18.12
C GLU A 756 28.41 0.63 -18.11
N GLN A 757 28.32 0.02 -19.30
CA GLN A 757 28.12 -1.40 -19.50
C GLN A 757 29.22 -1.92 -20.44
N THR A 758 29.93 -2.97 -20.04
CA THR A 758 31.08 -3.51 -20.78
C THR A 758 30.93 -5.01 -21.02
N GLU A 759 30.84 -5.41 -22.29
CA GLU A 759 30.88 -6.81 -22.70
C GLU A 759 32.34 -7.27 -22.92
N TYR A 760 32.83 -8.19 -22.09
CA TYR A 760 34.21 -8.67 -22.16
C TYR A 760 34.41 -9.88 -23.11
N GLY A 761 33.33 -10.35 -23.75
CA GLY A 761 33.36 -11.51 -24.64
C GLY A 761 33.64 -12.83 -23.91
N LEU A 762 34.05 -13.86 -24.66
CA LEU A 762 34.54 -15.11 -24.07
C LEU A 762 35.92 -14.88 -23.45
N SER A 763 36.09 -15.26 -22.18
CA SER A 763 37.39 -15.17 -21.51
C SER A 763 38.38 -16.22 -22.04
N ASP A 764 39.20 -15.84 -23.02
CA ASP A 764 40.38 -16.61 -23.46
C ASP A 764 41.48 -16.59 -22.38
N GLY A 765 41.31 -17.34 -21.28
CA GLY A 765 42.30 -17.38 -20.19
C GLY A 765 42.11 -18.48 -19.15
N PRO A 766 43.18 -19.14 -18.66
CA PRO A 766 43.06 -20.37 -17.87
C PRO A 766 42.95 -20.15 -16.36
N LYS A 767 42.58 -21.22 -15.65
CA LYS A 767 42.70 -21.37 -14.18
C LYS A 767 44.07 -20.92 -13.65
N ALA A 768 44.15 -19.73 -13.06
CA ALA A 768 45.18 -19.34 -12.11
C ALA A 768 44.68 -18.18 -11.21
N ASP A 769 44.97 -18.29 -9.92
CA ASP A 769 45.04 -17.22 -8.92
C ASP A 769 43.83 -16.28 -8.75
N ARG A 770 42.90 -16.71 -7.87
CA ARG A 770 42.14 -15.78 -7.03
C ARG A 770 43.10 -15.17 -5.98
N PRO A 771 43.00 -13.86 -5.68
CA PRO A 771 43.56 -13.32 -4.44
C PRO A 771 42.80 -13.82 -3.20
#